data_AF-A0AAY4AD87-F1
#
_entry.id   AF-A0AAY4AD87-F1
#
_cell.length_a   1.000
_cell.length_b   1.000
_cell.length_c   1.000
_cell.angle_alpha   90.00
_cell.angle_beta   90.00
_cell.angle_gamma   90.00
#
_symmetry.space_group_name_H-M   'P 1'
#
loop_
_entity.id
_entity.type
_entity.pdbx_description
1 polymer ?
#
loop_
_entity_poly.entity_id
_entity_poly.type
_entity_poly.pdbx_seq_one_letter_code
_entity_poly.pdbx_strand_id
1 'polypeptide(L)'
;MLFLITFIAVCLILVILALQYGRSDSYRVATTQDKDSKSSPDKKKKGGKDLEDLKKEVPLGLTNAKAAEFLARDGPNALTPPPTTPEWVKFCRQLFGGFSILLWIGAILWDNVSLTITDTHSLHKYNHSGMSIVLSAVVIITGCFSYFQEAKSSKIMESFKNMVPQQALVIREGEKMQINAEEVVAGDLVEVKGGDRIPADLRIISAHGCKVDNSSLTGESEPQSRSPDCTHDNPLETRNVVFFSTNCVEGTARGIVICTGDRTVMGRIATLTSGLETGKTPIAKEIEHFIHIITGVAVFLGVTFFILAVILGYSWLEAVIFLIGIIVANVPEGLLATVTVCLTLTAKRMARKNCLVKNLEAVETLGSTSTICSDKTGTLTQNRMTVAHMWFDNQIHEADTTEDQSGTSFDKSSVTWASLARVAALCNRAVFKAGQDSLPILKRDVAGDASESALLKCIELSCGSVKFMREKNKKVAEIPFNSTNKYQLSVHETEDPNDNRYLLVMKGAPERILDRCSTIILQGKEQPMDEEMKEAFQNAYLELGGLGERVLGFCHVLLPEDQCPKGFAFDTDDVNFQTDNLCFVGLMSMIDPPRAAVPDAVGKCRSAGIKVIMVTGDHPITAKAIAKGVGIISEGNETVEDIAARLNIPVSQVNPRDAKACVIHGTDLKDLSQDQIDEILRNHTEIVFARTSPQQKLIIVEGCQRQGAIVAVTGDGVNDSPALKKADIGVAMGIAGSDVSKQAADMILLDDNFASIVTGVEEGRLIFDNLKKSIAYTLTSNIPEITPFLLFIIVNIPLPLGTITILCIDLGTDMVPAISLAYEAAESDIMKRQPRNPLRDKLVNERLISIAYGQIGMIQALGGFFAYFVILAENGFLPSLLVGIRLNWDDRTVNDLEDSYGQQWTYEQRKIVEFTCHTAFFVSIVVVQWADVIICKTRRNSVFQQGMKALNRMSRFRPSWWFCAFPYSFLIFVYDEIRKLLLRRNPGGILYPAACTLLSFYTYTYIIHYVYMPQVILKGRKPFLVSAGWVEKETYY
;
A
#
# COMPACT_ATOMS: atom_id res chain seq x y z
N MET A 1 14.97 19.88 -38.34
CA MET A 1 15.99 18.82 -38.31
C MET A 1 17.15 19.17 -37.38
N LEU A 2 17.93 20.24 -37.63
CA LEU A 2 18.98 20.70 -36.71
C LEU A 2 18.49 20.86 -35.27
N PHE A 3 17.35 21.54 -35.06
CA PHE A 3 16.77 21.72 -33.73
C PHE A 3 16.41 20.41 -33.00
N LEU A 4 15.97 19.39 -33.74
CA LEU A 4 15.60 18.08 -33.18
C LEU A 4 16.86 17.27 -32.84
N ILE A 5 17.88 17.30 -33.70
CA ILE A 5 19.18 16.67 -33.46
C ILE A 5 19.89 17.35 -32.28
N THR A 6 19.86 18.68 -32.20
CA THR A 6 20.38 19.42 -31.04
C THR A 6 19.59 19.11 -29.78
N PHE A 7 18.26 18.99 -29.85
CA PHE A 7 17.43 18.62 -28.72
C PHE A 7 17.73 17.18 -28.24
N ILE A 8 17.81 16.21 -29.15
CA ILE A 8 18.15 14.81 -28.84
C ILE A 8 19.57 14.72 -28.30
N ALA A 9 20.55 15.38 -28.91
CA ALA A 9 21.94 15.40 -28.44
C ALA A 9 22.06 16.06 -27.06
N VAL A 10 21.36 17.17 -26.82
CA VAL A 10 21.30 17.81 -25.50
C VAL A 10 20.63 16.88 -24.48
N CYS A 11 19.52 16.22 -24.83
CA CYS A 11 18.88 15.23 -23.96
C CYS A 11 19.79 14.03 -23.68
N LEU A 12 20.52 13.50 -24.67
CA LEU A 12 21.45 12.38 -24.51
C LEU A 12 22.66 12.77 -23.65
N ILE A 13 23.22 13.97 -23.86
CA ILE A 13 24.30 14.52 -23.05
C ILE A 13 23.81 14.74 -21.61
N LEU A 14 22.61 15.29 -21.42
CA LEU A 14 21.98 15.46 -20.11
C LEU A 14 21.69 14.11 -19.43
N VAL A 15 21.33 13.07 -20.17
CA VAL A 15 21.13 11.71 -19.66
C VAL A 15 22.45 11.04 -19.31
N ILE A 16 23.52 11.21 -20.10
CA ILE A 16 24.85 10.73 -19.77
C ILE A 16 25.38 11.44 -18.52
N LEU A 17 25.16 12.75 -18.41
CA LEU A 17 25.47 13.54 -17.21
C LEU A 17 24.63 13.10 -16.00
N ALA A 18 23.33 12.79 -16.19
CA ALA A 18 22.46 12.28 -15.13
C ALA A 18 22.80 10.84 -14.70
N LEU A 19 23.21 9.99 -15.65
CA LEU A 19 23.71 8.64 -15.38
C LEU A 19 25.09 8.66 -14.71
N GLN A 20 25.94 9.64 -15.01
CA GLN A 20 27.19 9.88 -14.27
C GLN A 20 26.93 10.43 -12.87
N TYR A 21 25.94 11.32 -12.70
CA TYR A 21 25.48 11.76 -11.37
C TYR A 21 24.88 10.61 -10.55
N GLY A 22 24.19 9.66 -11.20
CA GLY A 22 23.65 8.46 -10.56
C GLY A 22 24.68 7.34 -10.29
N ARG A 23 25.92 7.45 -10.77
CA ARG A 23 26.97 6.42 -10.59
C ARG A 23 28.04 6.78 -9.57
N SER A 24 27.94 7.92 -8.89
CA SER A 24 28.95 8.38 -7.94
C SER A 24 28.41 8.67 -6.55
N ASP A 25 27.53 7.82 -6.03
CA ASP A 25 27.24 7.76 -4.59
C ASP A 25 27.43 6.33 -4.09
N SER A 26 28.67 5.84 -4.18
CA SER A 26 29.11 4.78 -3.28
C SER A 26 29.58 5.45 -1.99
N TYR A 27 28.63 5.95 -1.19
CA TYR A 27 28.91 6.15 0.22
C TYR A 27 29.10 4.77 0.83
N ARG A 28 30.37 4.44 1.12
CA ARG A 28 30.69 3.45 2.13
C ARG A 28 29.93 3.85 3.40
N VAL A 29 28.85 3.12 3.69
CA VAL A 29 28.32 3.04 5.05
C VAL A 29 29.51 2.65 5.90
N ALA A 30 29.94 3.55 6.79
CA ALA A 30 30.96 3.26 7.78
C ALA A 30 30.35 2.32 8.83
N THR A 31 30.19 1.05 8.44
CA THR A 31 29.97 -0.09 9.33
C THR A 31 31.29 -0.84 9.47
N THR A 32 32.23 -0.29 10.24
CA THR A 32 33.28 -1.08 10.88
C THR A 32 33.57 -0.49 12.26
N GLN A 33 33.37 -1.33 13.27
CA GLN A 33 34.06 -1.21 14.55
C GLN A 33 35.57 -1.27 14.26
N ASP A 34 36.28 -0.15 14.35
CA ASP A 34 37.73 -0.19 14.45
C ASP A 34 38.10 -0.33 15.94
N LYS A 35 38.36 -1.59 16.32
CA LYS A 35 39.25 -1.94 17.43
C LYS A 35 40.70 -1.91 16.92
N ASP A 36 41.58 -1.50 17.83
CA ASP A 36 43.05 -1.45 17.78
C ASP A 36 43.63 -0.14 17.20
N SER A 37 44.54 0.59 17.84
CA SER A 37 45.60 0.19 18.79
C SER A 37 46.09 1.35 19.68
N LYS A 38 46.58 1.01 20.87
CA LYS A 38 47.29 1.84 21.86
C LYS A 38 48.41 2.72 21.27
N SER A 39 48.45 4.01 21.64
CA SER A 39 49.68 4.69 22.10
C SER A 39 49.44 6.10 22.70
N SER A 40 49.99 6.29 23.90
CA SER A 40 50.43 7.51 24.61
C SER A 40 49.42 8.50 25.23
N PRO A 41 49.54 8.79 26.55
CA PRO A 41 48.79 9.82 27.26
C PRO A 41 49.57 11.14 27.20
N ASP A 42 49.00 12.18 26.59
CA ASP A 42 49.21 13.59 26.95
C ASP A 42 48.74 14.48 25.80
N LYS A 43 47.52 15.01 25.93
CA LYS A 43 47.18 16.33 25.41
C LYS A 43 46.04 16.92 26.24
N LYS A 44 46.47 17.81 27.12
CA LYS A 44 45.69 18.67 28.02
C LYS A 44 44.38 19.15 27.39
N LYS A 45 43.31 18.95 28.17
CA LYS A 45 42.04 19.70 28.15
C LYS A 45 42.25 21.16 27.71
N LYS A 46 41.62 21.56 26.62
CA LYS A 46 41.27 22.96 26.35
C LYS A 46 39.84 23.00 25.79
N GLY A 47 38.92 23.55 26.59
CA GLY A 47 37.78 24.29 26.06
C GLY A 47 36.37 23.72 26.22
N GLY A 48 36.12 22.70 27.04
CA GLY A 48 34.74 22.37 27.44
C GLY A 48 34.35 23.21 28.64
N LYS A 49 33.38 24.13 28.51
CA LYS A 49 32.70 24.69 29.69
C LYS A 49 32.05 23.53 30.43
N ASP A 50 32.37 23.37 31.72
CA ASP A 50 31.79 22.33 32.56
C ASP A 50 30.28 22.53 32.66
N LEU A 51 29.54 21.42 32.62
CA LEU A 51 28.08 21.34 32.72
C LEU A 51 27.51 21.99 34.01
N GLU A 52 28.39 22.27 34.99
CA GLU A 52 28.07 22.99 36.22
C GLU A 52 27.95 24.51 36.02
N ASP A 53 28.58 25.11 35.00
CA ASP A 53 28.43 26.54 34.68
C ASP A 53 27.04 26.85 34.10
N LEU A 54 26.42 25.87 33.42
CA LEU A 54 25.04 25.96 32.92
C LEU A 54 23.99 26.04 34.05
N LYS A 55 24.34 25.68 35.30
CA LYS A 55 23.43 25.80 36.45
C LYS A 55 23.28 27.24 36.98
N LYS A 56 24.18 28.17 36.63
CA LYS A 56 24.11 29.57 37.12
C LYS A 56 23.32 30.52 36.21
N GLU A 57 23.09 30.19 34.94
CA GLU A 57 22.29 30.98 33.98
C GLU A 57 20.80 30.55 33.87
N VAL A 58 20.38 29.54 34.64
CA VAL A 58 19.11 28.81 34.46
C VAL A 58 17.82 29.64 34.54
N PRO A 59 17.63 30.66 35.40
CA PRO A 59 16.33 31.29 35.53
C PRO A 59 15.99 32.31 34.42
N LEU A 60 17.00 32.85 33.72
CA LEU A 60 16.83 33.93 32.75
C LEU A 60 16.75 33.44 31.28
N GLY A 61 17.18 32.21 30.99
CA GLY A 61 17.24 31.71 29.61
C GLY A 61 18.30 32.42 28.74
N LEU A 62 18.28 32.17 27.42
CA LEU A 62 19.21 32.80 26.48
C LEU A 62 18.86 34.27 26.21
N THR A 63 19.85 35.05 25.74
CA THR A 63 19.60 36.39 25.20
C THR A 63 19.12 36.31 23.76
N ASN A 64 18.32 37.30 23.32
CA ASN A 64 17.77 37.33 21.96
C ASN A 64 18.86 37.36 20.89
N ALA A 65 19.97 38.06 21.15
CA ALA A 65 21.13 38.10 20.26
C ALA A 65 21.84 36.74 20.12
N LYS A 66 22.02 36.00 21.23
CA LYS A 66 22.63 34.65 21.20
C LYS A 66 21.71 33.64 20.51
N ALA A 67 20.40 33.76 20.73
CA ALA A 67 19.44 32.89 20.05
C ALA A 67 19.48 33.09 18.52
N ALA A 68 19.56 34.33 18.04
CA ALA A 68 19.72 34.62 16.62
C ALA A 68 21.06 34.12 16.06
N GLU A 69 22.15 34.23 16.83
CA GLU A 69 23.46 33.68 16.47
C GLU A 69 23.41 32.14 16.31
N PHE A 70 22.79 31.45 17.27
CA PHE A 70 22.65 29.99 17.21
C PHE A 70 21.70 29.55 16.10
N LEU A 71 20.65 30.32 15.80
CA LEU A 71 19.75 30.05 14.68
C LEU A 71 20.50 30.14 13.33
N ALA A 72 21.35 31.16 13.17
CA ALA A 72 22.17 31.32 11.97
C ALA A 72 23.26 30.24 11.86
N ARG A 73 23.81 29.76 12.99
CA ARG A 73 24.83 28.71 13.03
C ARG A 73 24.26 27.32 12.77
N ASP A 74 23.17 26.97 13.44
CA ASP A 74 22.67 25.59 13.54
C ASP A 74 21.51 25.29 12.59
N GLY A 75 20.93 26.34 11.97
CA GLY A 75 19.74 26.29 11.14
C GLY A 75 18.42 26.31 11.94
N PRO A 76 17.27 26.44 11.26
CA PRO A 76 15.96 26.40 11.89
C PRO A 76 15.68 25.03 12.53
N ASN A 77 14.88 25.02 13.60
CA ASN A 77 14.36 23.81 14.23
C ASN A 77 13.20 23.23 13.41
N ALA A 78 13.54 22.74 12.21
CA ALA A 78 12.65 22.06 11.29
C ALA A 78 13.35 20.81 10.76
N LEU A 79 12.55 19.83 10.31
CA LEU A 79 13.09 18.66 9.61
C LEU A 79 13.42 19.06 8.17
N THR A 80 14.63 18.73 7.72
CA THR A 80 15.03 19.05 6.35
C THR A 80 14.23 18.15 5.39
N PRO A 81 13.48 18.72 4.42
CA PRO A 81 12.76 17.90 3.46
C PRO A 81 13.75 17.07 2.62
N PRO A 82 13.40 15.82 2.26
CA PRO A 82 14.27 15.00 1.44
C PRO A 82 14.51 15.65 0.07
N PRO A 83 15.70 15.48 -0.53
CA PRO A 83 16.01 16.04 -1.83
C PRO A 83 15.01 15.50 -2.86
N THR A 84 14.22 16.40 -3.46
CA THR A 84 13.26 16.02 -4.48
C THR A 84 13.98 15.80 -5.80
N THR A 85 13.67 14.70 -6.47
CA THR A 85 14.12 14.50 -7.85
C THR A 85 13.50 15.59 -8.73
N PRO A 86 14.29 16.39 -9.46
CA PRO A 86 13.76 17.43 -10.31
C PRO A 86 12.78 16.87 -11.35
N GLU A 87 11.70 17.60 -11.63
CA GLU A 87 10.64 17.16 -12.56
C GLU A 87 11.17 16.84 -13.97
N TRP A 88 12.19 17.56 -14.44
CA TRP A 88 12.82 17.27 -15.74
C TRP A 88 13.54 15.91 -15.76
N VAL A 89 14.12 15.47 -14.64
CA VAL A 89 14.76 14.14 -14.53
C VAL A 89 13.71 13.04 -14.62
N LYS A 90 12.57 13.21 -13.94
CA LYS A 90 11.44 12.28 -14.03
C LYS A 90 10.92 12.18 -15.46
N PHE A 91 10.74 13.32 -16.13
CA PHE A 91 10.34 13.38 -17.53
C PHE A 91 11.34 12.65 -18.46
N CYS A 92 12.64 12.90 -18.32
CA CYS A 92 13.66 12.21 -19.11
C CYS A 92 13.68 10.69 -18.84
N ARG A 93 13.48 10.25 -17.59
CA ARG A 93 13.40 8.82 -17.27
C ARG A 93 12.29 8.11 -18.05
N GLN A 94 11.15 8.77 -18.27
CA GLN A 94 10.05 8.21 -19.07
C GLN A 94 10.41 8.15 -20.57
N LEU A 95 11.12 9.15 -21.11
CA LEU A 95 11.54 9.18 -22.52
C LEU A 95 12.57 8.11 -22.90
N PHE A 96 13.35 7.62 -21.94
CA PHE A 96 14.39 6.61 -22.16
C PHE A 96 14.09 5.28 -21.45
N GLY A 97 12.85 5.08 -20.99
CA GLY A 97 12.42 3.86 -20.32
C GLY A 97 11.94 2.78 -21.30
N GLY A 98 12.37 1.54 -21.10
CA GLY A 98 11.81 0.36 -21.76
C GLY A 98 11.79 0.43 -23.30
N PHE A 99 10.59 0.35 -23.88
CA PHE A 99 10.38 0.33 -25.34
C PHE A 99 10.82 1.60 -26.06
N SER A 100 10.86 2.74 -25.36
CA SER A 100 11.28 4.02 -25.95
C SER A 100 12.70 3.96 -26.50
N ILE A 101 13.59 3.15 -25.92
CA ILE A 101 14.96 2.96 -26.41
C ILE A 101 14.97 2.32 -27.80
N LEU A 102 14.12 1.31 -28.05
CA LEU A 102 14.02 0.66 -29.35
C LEU A 102 13.50 1.63 -30.42
N LEU A 103 12.51 2.46 -30.05
CA LEU A 103 11.97 3.49 -30.94
C LEU A 103 12.99 4.60 -31.23
N TRP A 104 13.79 5.01 -30.24
CA TRP A 104 14.92 5.92 -30.46
C TRP A 104 15.96 5.35 -31.40
N ILE A 105 16.34 4.08 -31.22
CA ILE A 105 17.27 3.38 -32.13
C ILE A 105 16.68 3.35 -33.55
N GLY A 106 15.38 3.02 -33.70
CA GLY A 106 14.69 3.05 -34.98
C GLY A 106 14.70 4.43 -35.65
N ALA A 107 14.43 5.50 -34.88
CA ALA A 107 14.45 6.88 -35.37
C ALA A 107 15.86 7.33 -35.81
N ILE A 108 16.89 6.96 -35.04
CA ILE A 108 18.30 7.27 -35.36
C ILE A 108 18.75 6.51 -36.60
N LEU A 109 18.45 5.20 -36.69
CA LEU A 109 18.78 4.38 -37.86
C LEU A 109 18.13 4.94 -39.13
N TRP A 110 16.88 5.38 -39.04
CA TRP A 110 16.19 6.02 -40.16
C TRP A 110 16.87 7.32 -40.62
N ASP A 111 17.32 8.15 -39.69
CA ASP A 111 17.98 9.43 -40.00
C ASP A 111 19.31 9.19 -40.76
N ASN A 112 20.07 8.18 -40.33
CA ASN A 112 21.31 7.78 -41.00
C ASN A 112 21.07 7.25 -42.42
N VAL A 113 20.00 6.45 -42.62
CA VAL A 113 19.58 5.96 -43.95
C VAL A 113 19.14 7.12 -44.86
N SER A 114 18.40 8.09 -44.32
CA SER A 114 17.97 9.27 -45.07
C SER A 114 19.15 10.11 -45.55
N LEU A 115 20.18 10.29 -44.72
CA LEU A 115 21.39 11.03 -45.08
C LEU A 115 22.17 10.33 -46.21
N THR A 116 22.31 9.00 -46.19
CA THR A 116 23.04 8.26 -47.23
C THR A 116 22.34 8.25 -48.60
N ILE A 117 20.99 8.29 -48.61
CA ILE A 117 20.19 8.35 -49.84
C ILE A 117 20.28 9.74 -50.51
N THR A 118 20.49 10.79 -49.72
CA THR A 118 20.59 12.18 -50.22
C THR A 118 21.86 12.39 -51.06
N ASP A 119 22.95 11.70 -50.73
CA ASP A 119 24.23 11.77 -51.45
C ASP A 119 24.23 11.00 -52.79
N THR A 120 23.27 10.10 -53.04
CA THR A 120 23.26 9.22 -54.23
C THR A 120 22.36 9.66 -55.39
N HIS A 121 21.91 10.92 -55.43
CA HIS A 121 21.16 11.55 -56.54
C HIS A 121 19.83 10.86 -56.96
N SER A 122 19.35 9.83 -56.26
CA SER A 122 18.00 9.27 -56.44
C SER A 122 16.98 10.04 -55.57
N LEU A 123 16.78 11.31 -55.89
CA LEU A 123 16.11 12.32 -55.05
C LEU A 123 14.60 12.11 -54.81
N HIS A 124 13.94 11.10 -55.38
CA HIS A 124 12.47 11.03 -55.33
C HIS A 124 11.85 9.68 -54.96
N LYS A 125 12.63 8.60 -54.77
CA LYS A 125 12.05 7.24 -54.59
C LYS A 125 11.38 7.02 -53.23
N TYR A 126 11.74 7.80 -52.20
CA TYR A 126 11.23 7.64 -50.84
C TYR A 126 10.79 8.99 -50.24
N ASN A 127 9.50 9.36 -50.38
CA ASN A 127 8.86 10.50 -49.66
C ASN A 127 8.66 10.14 -48.16
N HIS A 128 9.75 9.78 -47.50
CA HIS A 128 9.78 9.07 -46.22
C HIS A 128 10.56 9.86 -45.15
N SER A 129 10.95 11.11 -45.47
CA SER A 129 11.64 12.04 -44.55
C SER A 129 10.84 12.37 -43.28
N GLY A 130 9.57 11.96 -43.18
CA GLY A 130 8.73 12.13 -42.00
C GLY A 130 8.81 11.01 -40.95
N MET A 131 9.27 9.79 -41.27
CA MET A 131 9.12 8.66 -40.32
C MET A 131 10.00 8.79 -39.07
N SER A 132 11.23 9.31 -39.17
CA SER A 132 12.04 9.61 -37.97
C SER A 132 11.37 10.67 -37.08
N ILE A 133 10.70 11.66 -37.70
CA ILE A 133 9.92 12.67 -36.98
C ILE A 133 8.71 12.02 -36.31
N VAL A 134 8.01 11.12 -36.99
CA VAL A 134 6.86 10.38 -36.45
C VAL A 134 7.28 9.51 -35.26
N LEU A 135 8.33 8.68 -35.39
CA LEU A 135 8.83 7.83 -34.31
C LEU A 135 9.29 8.66 -33.10
N SER A 136 10.04 9.74 -33.35
CA SER A 136 10.45 10.67 -32.28
C SER A 136 9.24 11.33 -31.62
N ALA A 137 8.23 11.72 -32.40
CA ALA A 137 6.99 12.29 -31.87
C ALA A 137 6.19 11.28 -31.04
N VAL A 138 6.13 10.01 -31.45
CA VAL A 138 5.50 8.94 -30.66
C VAL A 138 6.19 8.78 -29.31
N VAL A 139 7.53 8.74 -29.27
CA VAL A 139 8.28 8.66 -28.00
C VAL A 139 8.04 9.90 -27.12
N ILE A 140 8.01 11.10 -27.71
CA ILE A 140 7.74 12.34 -26.96
C ILE A 140 6.30 12.36 -26.43
N ILE A 141 5.30 12.00 -27.24
CA ILE A 141 3.88 12.00 -26.84
C ILE A 141 3.65 10.96 -25.75
N THR A 142 4.19 9.75 -25.90
CA THR A 142 4.08 8.68 -24.89
C THR A 142 4.81 9.04 -23.59
N GLY A 143 6.00 9.66 -23.68
CA GLY A 143 6.73 10.19 -22.53
C GLY A 143 5.98 11.31 -21.81
N CYS A 144 5.42 12.26 -22.56
CA CYS A 144 4.56 13.32 -22.03
C CYS A 144 3.33 12.75 -21.33
N PHE A 145 2.62 11.81 -21.95
CA PHE A 145 1.44 11.19 -21.37
C PHE A 145 1.78 10.47 -20.06
N SER A 146 2.85 9.67 -20.06
CA SER A 146 3.33 8.95 -18.87
C SER A 146 3.73 9.91 -17.75
N TYR A 147 4.48 10.96 -18.07
CA TYR A 147 4.87 11.99 -17.11
C TYR A 147 3.67 12.77 -16.55
N PHE A 148 2.73 13.23 -17.38
CA PHE A 148 1.55 13.95 -16.91
C PHE A 148 0.69 13.09 -15.97
N GLN A 149 0.61 11.79 -16.24
CA GLN A 149 -0.11 10.86 -15.39
C GLN A 149 0.57 10.70 -14.01
N GLU A 150 1.90 10.60 -13.98
CA GLU A 150 2.70 10.52 -12.75
C GLU A 150 2.68 11.84 -11.95
N ALA A 151 2.80 12.98 -12.63
CA ALA A 151 2.77 14.31 -12.04
C ALA A 151 1.41 14.64 -11.39
N LYS A 152 0.30 14.24 -12.02
CA LYS A 152 -1.04 14.45 -11.46
C LYS A 152 -1.26 13.69 -10.16
N SER A 153 -0.70 12.48 -10.04
CA SER A 153 -0.74 11.70 -8.80
C SER A 153 0.07 12.37 -7.69
N SER A 154 1.26 12.88 -8.03
CA SER A 154 2.16 13.55 -7.08
C SER A 154 1.57 14.86 -6.52
N LYS A 155 0.89 15.66 -7.36
CA LYS A 155 0.33 16.96 -6.97
C LYS A 155 -0.83 16.86 -5.96
N ILE A 156 -1.58 15.77 -5.99
CA ILE A 156 -2.63 15.49 -4.98
C ILE A 156 -2.01 15.29 -3.59
N MET A 157 -0.77 14.79 -3.51
CA MET A 157 -0.07 14.57 -2.25
C MET A 157 0.47 15.87 -1.62
N GLU A 158 0.98 16.79 -2.44
CA GLU A 158 1.55 18.07 -1.97
C GLU A 158 0.49 18.99 -1.35
N SER A 159 -0.75 18.98 -1.83
CA SER A 159 -1.81 19.85 -1.32
C SER A 159 -2.19 19.60 0.15
N PHE A 160 -1.75 18.48 0.74
CA PHE A 160 -2.04 18.13 2.14
C PHE A 160 -0.88 18.42 3.10
N LYS A 161 0.30 18.82 2.61
CA LYS A 161 1.52 18.99 3.42
C LYS A 161 1.54 20.27 4.28
N ASN A 162 0.59 21.19 4.06
CA ASN A 162 0.63 22.57 4.59
C ASN A 162 -0.39 22.88 5.70
N MET A 163 -0.81 21.89 6.50
CA MET A 163 -1.76 22.15 7.59
C MET A 163 -1.09 22.17 8.96
N VAL A 164 -1.05 23.40 9.52
CA VAL A 164 -0.78 23.81 10.91
C VAL A 164 0.69 24.13 11.26
N PRO A 165 1.10 25.43 11.25
CA PRO A 165 2.34 25.86 11.88
C PRO A 165 2.22 25.76 13.41
N GLN A 166 3.31 25.35 14.07
CA GLN A 166 3.36 25.15 15.52
C GLN A 166 4.12 26.29 16.22
N GLN A 167 3.62 26.71 17.37
CA GLN A 167 4.27 27.72 18.22
C GLN A 167 4.85 27.06 19.47
N ALA A 168 5.92 27.65 20.02
CA ALA A 168 6.61 27.21 21.22
C ALA A 168 6.68 28.34 22.26
N LEU A 169 6.52 28.01 23.54
CA LEU A 169 6.68 28.95 24.65
C LEU A 169 8.12 28.87 25.19
N VAL A 170 8.93 29.89 24.92
CA VAL A 170 10.32 29.96 25.35
C VAL A 170 10.54 31.08 26.37
N ILE A 171 11.57 30.95 27.19
CA ILE A 171 12.03 31.96 28.13
C ILE A 171 13.37 32.49 27.62
N ARG A 172 13.39 33.76 27.20
CA ARG A 172 14.59 34.49 26.80
C ARG A 172 14.63 35.81 27.56
N GLU A 173 15.81 36.20 28.05
CA GLU A 173 16.02 37.42 28.84
C GLU A 173 15.09 37.54 30.09
N GLY A 174 14.63 36.41 30.62
CA GLY A 174 13.72 36.32 31.76
C GLY A 174 12.24 36.45 31.42
N GLU A 175 11.89 36.73 30.16
CA GLU A 175 10.51 36.89 29.71
C GLU A 175 9.99 35.66 28.96
N LYS A 176 8.73 35.31 29.20
CA LYS A 176 8.03 34.25 28.46
C LYS A 176 7.53 34.79 27.13
N MET A 177 8.01 34.24 26.04
CA MET A 177 7.62 34.63 24.68
C MET A 177 7.15 33.42 23.88
N GLN A 178 6.11 33.63 23.07
CA GLN A 178 5.57 32.60 22.18
C GLN A 178 6.14 32.85 20.78
N ILE A 179 7.00 31.94 20.32
CA ILE A 179 7.72 32.05 19.05
C ILE A 179 7.33 30.90 18.11
N ASN A 180 7.68 31.00 16.84
CA ASN A 180 7.54 29.89 15.92
C ASN A 180 8.48 28.75 16.37
N ALA A 181 8.02 27.49 16.32
CA ALA A 181 8.83 26.34 16.71
C ALA A 181 10.14 26.23 15.91
N GLU A 182 10.17 26.75 14.68
CA GLU A 182 11.34 26.79 13.80
C GLU A 182 12.46 27.73 14.33
N GLU A 183 12.13 28.69 15.19
CA GLU A 183 13.08 29.67 15.75
C GLU A 183 13.70 29.22 17.09
N VAL A 184 13.32 28.03 17.57
CA VAL A 184 13.87 27.43 18.81
C VAL A 184 15.29 26.93 18.55
N VAL A 185 16.23 27.24 19.43
CA VAL A 185 17.66 26.85 19.28
C VAL A 185 18.16 26.02 20.46
N ALA A 186 19.27 25.31 20.26
CA ALA A 186 19.91 24.56 21.33
C ALA A 186 20.36 25.50 22.47
N GLY A 187 20.04 25.13 23.71
CA GLY A 187 20.27 25.95 24.90
C GLY A 187 19.12 26.89 25.30
N ASP A 188 18.08 27.04 24.49
CA ASP A 188 16.88 27.79 24.91
C ASP A 188 16.21 27.10 26.11
N LEU A 189 15.62 27.92 26.99
CA LEU A 189 14.78 27.43 28.06
C LEU A 189 13.33 27.41 27.59
N VAL A 190 12.70 26.23 27.55
CA VAL A 190 11.34 26.03 27.06
C VAL A 190 10.44 25.66 28.23
N GLU A 191 9.25 26.26 28.29
CA GLU A 191 8.19 25.89 29.23
C GLU A 191 7.09 25.15 28.47
N VAL A 192 6.70 23.98 28.97
CA VAL A 192 5.64 23.14 28.38
C VAL A 192 4.55 22.90 29.40
N LYS A 193 3.29 22.97 28.95
CA LYS A 193 2.10 22.74 29.78
C LYS A 193 1.25 21.61 29.20
N GLY A 194 0.41 21.00 30.03
CA GLY A 194 -0.54 19.99 29.58
C GLY A 194 -1.39 20.50 28.40
N GLY A 195 -1.34 19.79 27.28
CA GLY A 195 -1.93 20.15 25.99
C GLY A 195 -0.92 20.59 24.93
N ASP A 196 0.28 21.01 25.32
CA ASP A 196 1.31 21.49 24.38
C ASP A 196 2.09 20.32 23.76
N ARG A 197 2.47 20.46 22.49
CA ARG A 197 3.42 19.57 21.82
C ARG A 197 4.84 20.01 22.15
N ILE A 198 5.74 19.05 22.37
CA ILE A 198 7.13 19.31 22.70
C ILE A 198 7.88 19.80 21.45
N PRO A 199 8.44 21.03 21.45
CA PRO A 199 8.95 21.67 20.23
C PRO A 199 10.33 21.20 19.78
N ALA A 200 11.13 20.61 20.67
CA ALA A 200 12.48 20.09 20.42
C ALA A 200 12.82 19.03 21.48
N ASP A 201 13.95 18.33 21.38
CA ASP A 201 14.38 17.46 22.48
C ASP A 201 14.84 18.32 23.65
N LEU A 202 14.26 18.14 24.84
CA LEU A 202 14.54 18.95 26.03
C LEU A 202 15.06 18.09 27.18
N ARG A 203 16.02 18.62 27.92
CA ARG A 203 16.44 18.11 29.23
C ARG A 203 15.66 18.84 30.32
N ILE A 204 14.80 18.11 31.05
CA ILE A 204 13.97 18.65 32.11
C ILE A 204 14.82 19.11 33.30
N ILE A 205 14.62 20.35 33.74
CA ILE A 205 15.27 20.95 34.90
C ILE A 205 14.30 21.17 36.07
N SER A 206 13.02 21.36 35.78
CA SER A 206 11.95 21.42 36.77
C SER A 206 10.67 20.82 36.19
N ALA A 207 9.93 20.07 36.99
CA ALA A 207 8.67 19.48 36.60
C ALA A 207 7.73 19.41 37.80
N HIS A 208 6.46 19.75 37.58
CA HIS A 208 5.39 19.66 38.55
C HIS A 208 4.26 18.80 37.97
N GLY A 209 4.19 17.55 38.43
CA GLY A 209 3.19 16.58 37.97
C GLY A 209 3.21 16.34 36.45
N CYS A 210 4.33 16.60 35.78
CA CYS A 210 4.41 16.53 34.33
C CYS A 210 4.38 15.07 33.85
N LYS A 211 3.46 14.77 32.93
CA LYS A 211 3.45 13.51 32.17
C LYS A 211 3.41 13.80 30.67
N VAL A 212 4.13 12.99 29.91
CA VAL A 212 4.27 13.13 28.47
C VAL A 212 3.84 11.85 27.78
N ASP A 213 3.09 11.99 26.70
CA ASP A 213 2.72 10.90 25.81
C ASP A 213 3.86 10.63 24.81
N ASN A 214 4.49 9.47 24.96
CA ASN A 214 5.59 9.01 24.12
C ASN A 214 5.12 8.11 22.96
N SER A 215 3.82 7.99 22.70
CA SER A 215 3.22 7.12 21.68
C SER A 215 3.90 7.23 20.31
N SER A 216 4.30 8.43 19.91
CA SER A 216 5.02 8.65 18.65
C SER A 216 6.37 7.92 18.57
N LEU A 217 7.09 7.74 19.68
CA LEU A 217 8.40 7.07 19.73
C LEU A 217 8.30 5.59 20.13
N THR A 218 7.45 5.28 21.10
CA THR A 218 7.37 3.94 21.69
C THR A 218 6.21 3.11 21.14
N GLY A 219 5.22 3.75 20.51
CA GLY A 219 3.93 3.13 20.20
C GLY A 219 3.03 2.99 21.43
N GLU A 220 3.39 3.59 22.57
CA GLU A 220 2.64 3.46 23.83
C GLU A 220 2.01 4.77 24.25
N SER A 221 0.69 4.77 24.45
CA SER A 221 -0.09 5.95 24.84
C SER A 221 -0.24 6.13 26.34
N GLU A 222 0.40 5.28 27.15
CA GLU A 222 0.45 5.48 28.59
C GLU A 222 1.32 6.72 28.92
N PRO A 223 0.75 7.75 29.58
CA PRO A 223 1.50 8.95 29.91
C PRO A 223 2.66 8.65 30.87
N GLN A 224 3.88 8.97 30.43
CA GLN A 224 5.10 8.73 31.19
C GLN A 224 5.47 9.95 32.03
N SER A 225 5.69 9.75 33.34
CA SER A 225 6.06 10.83 34.27
C SER A 225 7.46 11.38 34.00
N ARG A 226 7.61 12.70 34.14
CA ARG A 226 8.87 13.42 33.95
C ARG A 226 9.37 14.06 35.23
N SER A 227 10.66 13.90 35.50
CA SER A 227 11.36 14.43 36.68
C SER A 227 12.73 14.97 36.30
N PRO A 228 13.29 15.96 37.03
CA PRO A 228 14.62 16.49 36.73
C PRO A 228 15.76 15.46 36.90
N ASP A 229 15.57 14.47 37.77
CA ASP A 229 16.58 13.47 38.15
C ASP A 229 16.76 12.37 37.10
N CYS A 230 18.00 11.94 36.89
CA CYS A 230 18.32 10.83 36.00
C CYS A 230 17.93 9.49 36.63
N THR A 231 17.02 8.76 35.97
CA THR A 231 16.48 7.50 36.52
C THR A 231 16.99 6.26 35.79
N HIS A 232 17.51 6.39 34.57
CA HIS A 232 17.95 5.27 33.76
C HIS A 232 19.10 5.69 32.83
N ASP A 233 19.96 4.75 32.45
CA ASP A 233 21.11 5.01 31.55
C ASP A 233 20.65 5.25 30.11
N ASN A 234 19.58 4.57 29.68
CA ASN A 234 19.00 4.75 28.35
C ASN A 234 18.26 6.10 28.27
N PRO A 235 18.67 7.03 27.38
CA PRO A 235 18.01 8.33 27.22
C PRO A 235 16.51 8.22 26.91
N LEU A 236 16.05 7.17 26.23
CA LEU A 236 14.65 6.97 25.86
C LEU A 236 13.75 6.62 27.04
N GLU A 237 14.31 6.04 28.10
CA GLU A 237 13.57 5.53 29.27
C GLU A 237 13.73 6.42 30.50
N THR A 238 14.77 7.24 30.56
CA THR A 238 14.95 8.18 31.66
C THR A 238 13.84 9.24 31.70
N ARG A 239 13.42 9.62 32.91
CA ARG A 239 12.32 10.58 33.13
C ARG A 239 12.70 12.03 32.86
N ASN A 240 13.97 12.27 32.60
CA ASN A 240 14.58 13.58 32.67
C ASN A 240 14.82 14.20 31.27
N VAL A 241 14.41 13.48 30.22
CA VAL A 241 14.38 13.93 28.84
C VAL A 241 12.94 13.86 28.32
N VAL A 242 12.56 14.82 27.49
CA VAL A 242 11.34 14.83 26.68
C VAL A 242 11.72 15.05 25.22
N PHE A 243 10.93 14.49 24.31
CA PHE A 243 11.34 14.35 22.91
C PHE A 243 10.50 15.21 21.98
N PHE A 244 11.12 15.72 20.91
CA PHE A 244 10.42 16.36 19.80
C PHE A 244 9.24 15.51 19.32
N SER A 245 8.14 16.15 18.95
CA SER A 245 6.89 15.51 18.47
C SER A 245 6.06 14.75 19.54
N THR A 246 6.51 14.61 20.79
CA THR A 246 5.68 14.11 21.89
C THR A 246 4.74 15.17 22.44
N ASN A 247 3.70 14.79 23.18
CA ASN A 247 2.74 15.74 23.75
C ASN A 247 2.78 15.73 25.27
N CYS A 248 2.80 16.90 25.90
CA CYS A 248 2.59 17.01 27.35
C CYS A 248 1.11 16.78 27.64
N VAL A 249 0.78 15.74 28.41
CA VAL A 249 -0.62 15.36 28.70
C VAL A 249 -1.13 16.18 29.88
N GLU A 250 -0.33 16.27 30.94
CA GLU A 250 -0.68 16.98 32.15
C GLU A 250 0.55 17.54 32.87
N GLY A 251 0.30 18.44 33.80
CA GLY A 251 1.33 19.12 34.58
C GLY A 251 2.05 20.22 33.81
N THR A 252 3.15 20.70 34.39
CA THR A 252 4.02 21.71 33.78
C THR A 252 5.48 21.31 33.94
N ALA A 253 6.30 21.58 32.94
CA ALA A 253 7.73 21.36 33.01
C ALA A 253 8.52 22.45 32.30
N ARG A 254 9.75 22.65 32.77
CA ARG A 254 10.75 23.48 32.11
C ARG A 254 11.95 22.63 31.75
N GLY A 255 12.45 22.83 30.54
CA GLY A 255 13.60 22.09 30.04
C GLY A 255 14.48 22.93 29.12
N ILE A 256 15.76 22.58 29.09
CA ILE A 256 16.74 23.19 28.20
C ILE A 256 16.77 22.37 26.91
N VAL A 257 16.73 23.04 25.76
CA VAL A 257 16.83 22.38 24.45
C VAL A 257 18.21 21.75 24.29
N ILE A 258 18.26 20.44 24.07
CA ILE A 258 19.50 19.68 23.83
C ILE A 258 19.75 19.41 22.35
N CYS A 259 18.70 19.15 21.56
CA CYS A 259 18.79 18.86 20.13
C CYS A 259 17.65 19.54 19.39
N THR A 260 17.93 20.04 18.18
CA THR A 260 16.97 20.72 17.28
C THR A 260 16.99 20.10 15.88
N GLY A 261 15.86 20.18 15.17
CA GLY A 261 15.69 19.72 13.80
C GLY A 261 16.07 18.24 13.60
N ASP A 262 16.84 17.96 12.55
CA ASP A 262 17.29 16.61 12.19
C ASP A 262 18.15 15.91 13.27
N ARG A 263 18.76 16.68 14.20
CA ARG A 263 19.59 16.12 15.29
C ARG A 263 18.76 15.52 16.43
N THR A 264 17.47 15.84 16.51
CA THR A 264 16.57 15.23 17.49
C THR A 264 16.48 13.72 17.30
N VAL A 265 16.00 12.99 18.30
CA VAL A 265 15.73 11.53 18.16
C VAL A 265 14.80 11.27 16.98
N MET A 266 13.72 12.04 16.87
CA MET A 266 12.74 11.91 15.80
C MET A 266 13.28 12.38 14.45
N GLY A 267 14.10 13.44 14.44
CA GLY A 267 14.80 13.89 13.24
C GLY A 267 15.70 12.81 12.66
N ARG A 268 16.49 12.14 13.50
CA ARG A 268 17.32 11.00 13.06
C ARG A 268 16.51 9.85 12.51
N ILE A 269 15.35 9.53 13.09
CA ILE A 269 14.43 8.51 12.56
C ILE A 269 13.86 8.95 11.20
N ALA A 270 13.47 10.22 11.05
CA ALA A 270 12.98 10.77 9.80
C ALA A 270 14.06 10.80 8.70
N THR A 271 15.29 11.16 9.04
CA THR A 271 16.45 11.12 8.12
C THR A 271 16.79 9.68 7.72
N LEU A 272 16.81 8.74 8.69
CA LEU A 272 17.00 7.31 8.40
C LEU A 272 15.92 6.81 7.44
N THR A 273 14.66 7.16 7.69
CA THR A 273 13.53 6.78 6.83
C THR A 273 13.68 7.36 5.43
N SER A 274 14.07 8.63 5.32
CA SER A 274 14.25 9.31 4.04
C SER A 274 15.44 8.77 3.24
N GLY A 275 16.49 8.30 3.93
CA GLY A 275 17.69 7.70 3.33
C GLY A 275 17.54 6.22 2.95
N LEU A 276 16.45 5.55 3.34
CA LEU A 276 16.19 4.17 2.92
C LEU A 276 15.78 4.14 1.44
N GLU A 277 16.54 3.39 0.64
CA GLU A 277 16.22 3.16 -0.75
C GLU A 277 14.92 2.37 -0.87
N THR A 278 13.96 2.92 -1.62
CA THR A 278 12.76 2.20 -2.04
C THR A 278 13.14 1.20 -3.13
N GLY A 279 12.96 -0.09 -2.85
CA GLY A 279 13.14 -1.15 -3.84
C GLY A 279 12.11 -1.07 -4.98
N LYS A 280 12.35 -1.82 -6.06
CA LYS A 280 11.35 -1.98 -7.14
C LYS A 280 10.14 -2.75 -6.63
N THR A 281 8.93 -2.24 -6.88
CA THR A 281 7.67 -2.90 -6.57
C THR A 281 7.52 -4.23 -7.34
N PRO A 282 6.69 -5.18 -6.87
CA PRO A 282 6.43 -6.41 -7.61
C PRO A 282 5.92 -6.17 -9.02
N ILE A 283 4.98 -5.25 -9.22
CA ILE A 283 4.46 -4.92 -10.56
C ILE A 283 5.53 -4.30 -11.46
N ALA A 284 6.40 -3.42 -10.95
CA ALA A 284 7.49 -2.86 -11.74
C ALA A 284 8.47 -3.94 -12.21
N LYS A 285 8.81 -4.91 -11.34
CA LYS A 285 9.63 -6.07 -11.71
C LYS A 285 8.97 -6.93 -12.79
N GLU A 286 7.65 -7.10 -12.73
CA GLU A 286 6.89 -7.82 -13.74
C GLU A 286 6.84 -7.08 -15.09
N ILE A 287 6.68 -5.76 -15.07
CA ILE A 287 6.72 -4.91 -16.28
C ILE A 287 8.10 -4.99 -16.94
N GLU A 288 9.18 -4.91 -16.17
CA GLU A 288 10.56 -5.04 -16.68
C GLU A 288 10.81 -6.43 -17.29
N HIS A 289 10.38 -7.50 -16.60
CA HIS A 289 10.48 -8.86 -17.14
C HIS A 289 9.74 -9.01 -18.48
N PHE A 290 8.52 -8.47 -18.55
CA PHE A 290 7.73 -8.43 -19.77
C PHE A 290 8.43 -7.66 -20.90
N ILE A 291 8.94 -6.46 -20.62
CA ILE A 291 9.67 -5.63 -21.59
C ILE A 291 10.87 -6.39 -22.15
N HIS A 292 11.62 -7.10 -21.31
CA HIS A 292 12.77 -7.90 -21.76
C HIS A 292 12.37 -9.03 -22.70
N ILE A 293 11.24 -9.73 -22.44
CA ILE A 293 10.74 -10.79 -23.33
C ILE A 293 10.38 -10.21 -24.70
N ILE A 294 9.57 -9.15 -24.75
CA ILE A 294 9.13 -8.55 -26.01
C ILE A 294 10.30 -7.94 -26.79
N THR A 295 11.20 -7.24 -26.09
CA THR A 295 12.42 -6.71 -26.70
C THR A 295 13.29 -7.83 -27.28
N GLY A 296 13.43 -8.94 -26.56
CA GLY A 296 14.14 -10.12 -27.04
C GLY A 296 13.55 -10.69 -28.33
N VAL A 297 12.22 -10.84 -28.39
CA VAL A 297 11.51 -11.31 -29.60
C VAL A 297 11.64 -10.31 -30.75
N ALA A 298 11.49 -9.01 -30.48
CA ALA A 298 11.60 -7.94 -31.47
C ALA A 298 12.98 -7.91 -32.13
N VAL A 299 14.04 -7.97 -31.32
CA VAL A 299 15.43 -7.97 -31.81
C VAL A 299 15.73 -9.29 -32.54
N PHE A 300 15.28 -10.43 -32.02
CA PHE A 300 15.47 -11.73 -32.68
C PHE A 300 14.84 -11.75 -34.08
N LEU A 301 13.56 -11.36 -34.21
CA LEU A 301 12.88 -11.29 -35.49
C LEU A 301 13.52 -10.24 -36.40
N GLY A 302 13.80 -9.04 -35.89
CA GLY A 302 14.42 -7.97 -36.67
C GLY A 302 15.75 -8.38 -37.29
N VAL A 303 16.69 -8.90 -36.49
CA VAL A 303 18.02 -9.31 -36.98
C VAL A 303 17.94 -10.52 -37.91
N THR A 304 17.09 -11.51 -37.60
CA THR A 304 16.93 -12.70 -38.45
C THR A 304 16.43 -12.32 -39.84
N PHE A 305 15.41 -11.46 -39.91
CA PHE A 305 14.85 -11.00 -41.19
C PHE A 305 15.74 -10.00 -41.90
N PHE A 306 16.57 -9.22 -41.18
CA PHE A 306 17.61 -8.40 -41.79
C PHE A 306 18.64 -9.28 -42.54
N ILE A 307 19.15 -10.33 -41.88
CA ILE A 307 20.09 -11.27 -42.51
C ILE A 307 19.43 -11.96 -43.71
N LEU A 308 18.18 -12.39 -43.56
CA LEU A 308 17.41 -13.02 -44.63
C LEU A 308 17.20 -12.07 -45.81
N ALA A 309 16.91 -10.79 -45.57
CA ALA A 309 16.77 -9.79 -46.63
C ALA A 309 18.09 -9.60 -47.40
N VAL A 310 19.23 -9.54 -46.72
CA VAL A 310 20.54 -9.48 -47.39
C VAL A 310 20.79 -10.74 -48.24
N ILE A 311 20.44 -11.92 -47.74
CA ILE A 311 20.58 -13.19 -48.48
C ILE A 311 19.68 -13.22 -49.73
N LEU A 312 18.46 -12.67 -49.64
CA LEU A 312 17.51 -12.60 -50.75
C LEU A 312 17.89 -11.54 -51.82
N GLY A 313 19.00 -10.82 -51.63
CA GLY A 313 19.53 -9.86 -52.60
C GLY A 313 18.96 -8.44 -52.49
N TYR A 314 18.30 -8.10 -51.37
CA TYR A 314 17.90 -6.71 -51.10
C TYR A 314 19.12 -5.83 -50.83
N SER A 315 19.00 -4.54 -51.16
CA SER A 315 20.03 -3.58 -50.80
C SER A 315 20.14 -3.43 -49.28
N TRP A 316 21.33 -3.10 -48.78
CA TRP A 316 21.55 -2.89 -47.35
C TRP A 316 20.62 -1.79 -46.78
N LEU A 317 20.27 -0.77 -47.59
CA LEU A 317 19.33 0.28 -47.24
C LEU A 317 17.91 -0.27 -47.03
N GLU A 318 17.42 -1.09 -47.95
CA GLU A 318 16.10 -1.74 -47.84
C GLU A 318 16.05 -2.71 -46.66
N ALA A 319 17.12 -3.46 -46.42
CA ALA A 319 17.23 -4.36 -45.27
C ALA A 319 17.11 -3.59 -43.94
N VAL A 320 17.73 -2.41 -43.81
CA VAL A 320 17.60 -1.56 -42.62
C VAL A 320 16.17 -1.01 -42.48
N ILE A 321 15.52 -0.61 -43.58
CA ILE A 321 14.11 -0.16 -43.56
C ILE A 321 13.19 -1.28 -43.04
N PHE A 322 13.40 -2.52 -43.48
CA PHE A 322 12.63 -3.67 -43.00
C PHE A 322 12.90 -3.97 -41.53
N LEU A 323 14.16 -3.90 -41.09
CA LEU A 323 14.53 -4.04 -39.68
C LEU A 323 13.74 -3.07 -38.79
N ILE A 324 13.65 -1.80 -39.21
CA ILE A 324 12.90 -0.77 -38.47
C ILE A 324 11.41 -1.11 -38.47
N GLY A 325 10.84 -1.49 -39.62
CA GLY A 325 9.42 -1.87 -39.71
C GLY A 325 9.05 -3.04 -38.80
N ILE A 326 9.91 -4.06 -38.72
CA ILE A 326 9.72 -5.23 -37.85
C ILE A 326 9.86 -4.84 -36.37
N ILE A 327 10.81 -3.97 -36.01
CA ILE A 327 10.95 -3.50 -34.63
C ILE A 327 9.71 -2.72 -34.19
N VAL A 328 9.23 -1.79 -35.02
CA VAL A 328 8.03 -0.99 -34.72
C VAL A 328 6.82 -1.89 -34.57
N ALA A 329 6.58 -2.82 -35.51
CA ALA A 329 5.45 -3.76 -35.44
C ALA A 329 5.50 -4.72 -34.23
N ASN A 330 6.65 -4.87 -33.55
CA ASN A 330 6.75 -5.71 -32.36
C ASN A 330 6.54 -4.94 -31.04
N VAL A 331 6.67 -3.61 -31.05
CA VAL A 331 6.61 -2.79 -29.84
C VAL A 331 5.16 -2.37 -29.63
N PRO A 332 4.46 -2.81 -28.57
CA PRO A 332 3.09 -2.39 -28.33
C PRO A 332 3.06 -0.99 -27.69
N GLU A 333 3.02 0.08 -28.49
CA GLU A 333 3.20 1.45 -27.99
C GLU A 333 2.09 1.88 -27.01
N GLY A 334 0.86 1.40 -27.21
CA GLY A 334 -0.29 1.70 -26.36
C GLY A 334 -0.32 0.99 -25.00
N LEU A 335 0.54 -0.02 -24.80
CA LEU A 335 0.39 -0.92 -23.66
C LEU A 335 0.79 -0.29 -22.32
N LEU A 336 1.90 0.45 -22.26
CA LEU A 336 2.34 1.10 -21.02
C LEU A 336 1.32 2.15 -20.53
N ALA A 337 0.74 2.91 -21.46
CA ALA A 337 -0.35 3.84 -21.17
C ALA A 337 -1.58 3.09 -20.64
N THR A 338 -1.94 1.97 -21.28
CA THR A 338 -3.06 1.12 -20.87
C THR A 338 -2.88 0.60 -19.44
N VAL A 339 -1.74 0.00 -19.11
CA VAL A 339 -1.42 -0.49 -17.76
C VAL A 339 -1.56 0.62 -16.72
N THR A 340 -1.03 1.81 -17.00
CA THR A 340 -1.09 2.95 -16.09
C THR A 340 -2.53 3.44 -15.87
N VAL A 341 -3.35 3.48 -16.92
CA VAL A 341 -4.78 3.80 -16.81
C VAL A 341 -5.54 2.73 -16.02
N CYS A 342 -5.29 1.44 -16.26
CA CYS A 342 -5.89 0.34 -15.50
C CYS A 342 -5.58 0.42 -13.99
N LEU A 343 -4.33 0.73 -13.62
CA LEU A 343 -3.93 0.98 -12.23
C LEU A 343 -4.62 2.22 -11.66
N THR A 344 -4.68 3.32 -12.42
CA THR A 344 -5.35 4.57 -12.01
C THR A 344 -6.85 4.35 -11.72
N LEU A 345 -7.53 3.58 -12.55
CA LEU A 345 -8.94 3.25 -12.36
C LEU A 345 -9.17 2.42 -11.09
N THR A 346 -8.24 1.51 -10.77
CA THR A 346 -8.30 0.68 -9.57
C THR A 346 -7.96 1.50 -8.31
N ALA A 347 -6.96 2.38 -8.37
CA ALA A 347 -6.66 3.35 -7.32
C ALA A 347 -7.88 4.23 -7.01
N LYS A 348 -8.60 4.71 -8.04
CA LYS A 348 -9.82 5.49 -7.86
C LYS A 348 -10.96 4.69 -7.23
N ARG A 349 -11.07 3.39 -7.52
CA ARG A 349 -12.05 2.50 -6.86
C ARG A 349 -11.73 2.31 -5.38
N MET A 350 -10.46 2.13 -5.02
CA MET A 350 -10.02 2.02 -3.62
C MET A 350 -10.19 3.34 -2.85
N ALA A 351 -9.91 4.48 -3.48
CA ALA A 351 -10.11 5.79 -2.85
C ALA A 351 -11.59 6.05 -2.50
N ARG A 352 -12.54 5.53 -3.29
CA ARG A 352 -13.98 5.58 -2.96
C ARG A 352 -14.37 4.73 -1.75
N LYS A 353 -13.52 3.77 -1.38
CA LYS A 353 -13.64 2.92 -0.19
C LYS A 353 -12.67 3.39 0.91
N ASN A 354 -12.38 4.69 0.97
CA ASN A 354 -11.49 5.34 1.96
C ASN A 354 -10.05 4.81 2.00
N CYS A 355 -9.59 4.07 0.99
CA CYS A 355 -8.23 3.58 0.88
C CYS A 355 -7.47 4.41 -0.17
N LEU A 356 -6.72 5.40 0.29
CA LEU A 356 -5.96 6.31 -0.56
C LEU A 356 -4.61 5.69 -0.92
N VAL A 357 -4.28 5.70 -2.22
CA VAL A 357 -2.99 5.19 -2.71
C VAL A 357 -2.12 6.35 -3.18
N LYS A 358 -0.89 6.42 -2.68
CA LYS A 358 0.11 7.44 -3.04
C LYS A 358 0.87 7.03 -4.30
N ASN A 359 1.28 5.77 -4.35
CA ASN A 359 2.03 5.17 -5.44
C ASN A 359 1.12 4.19 -6.22
N LEU A 360 0.85 4.46 -7.50
CA LEU A 360 -0.09 3.64 -8.31
C LEU A 360 0.29 2.16 -8.38
N GLU A 361 1.58 1.84 -8.27
CA GLU A 361 2.09 0.46 -8.26
C GLU A 361 1.75 -0.29 -6.95
N ALA A 362 1.54 0.43 -5.85
CA ALA A 362 1.18 -0.16 -4.55
C ALA A 362 -0.20 -0.83 -4.58
N VAL A 363 -1.06 -0.43 -5.53
CA VAL A 363 -2.38 -1.06 -5.76
C VAL A 363 -2.27 -2.57 -5.97
N GLU A 364 -1.33 -3.02 -6.81
CA GLU A 364 -1.13 -4.45 -7.10
C GLU A 364 -0.33 -5.14 -5.99
N THR A 365 0.62 -4.41 -5.39
CA THR A 365 1.54 -4.96 -4.39
C THR A 365 0.78 -5.62 -3.24
N LEU A 366 -0.31 -4.99 -2.78
CA LEU A 366 -1.15 -5.54 -1.71
C LEU A 366 -1.81 -6.88 -2.08
N GLY A 367 -2.15 -7.08 -3.35
CA GLY A 367 -2.69 -8.36 -3.84
C GLY A 367 -1.65 -9.47 -3.91
N SER A 368 -0.38 -9.10 -4.03
CA SER A 368 0.79 -9.99 -4.05
C SER A 368 1.40 -10.21 -2.67
N THR A 369 0.93 -9.50 -1.65
CA THR A 369 1.39 -9.63 -0.27
C THR A 369 1.20 -11.04 0.25
N SER A 370 2.27 -11.56 0.85
CA SER A 370 2.31 -12.89 1.48
C SER A 370 2.49 -12.82 2.99
N THR A 371 3.06 -11.72 3.50
CA THR A 371 3.23 -11.47 4.93
C THR A 371 2.81 -10.04 5.26
N ILE A 372 2.02 -9.87 6.32
CA ILE A 372 1.69 -8.56 6.90
C ILE A 372 2.39 -8.45 8.26
N CYS A 373 3.21 -7.43 8.42
CA CYS A 373 3.76 -7.02 9.72
C CYS A 373 2.93 -5.83 10.23
N SER A 374 2.19 -6.01 11.32
CA SER A 374 1.32 -4.97 11.86
C SER A 374 1.81 -4.47 13.21
N ASP A 375 1.78 -3.16 13.42
CA ASP A 375 1.81 -2.61 14.77
C ASP A 375 0.51 -2.95 15.51
N LYS A 376 0.57 -2.94 16.84
CA LYS A 376 -0.56 -3.19 17.74
C LYS A 376 -1.32 -1.88 18.01
N THR A 377 -0.67 -0.93 18.68
CA THR A 377 -1.31 0.31 19.15
C THR A 377 -1.75 1.16 17.97
N GLY A 378 -2.99 1.65 17.97
CA GLY A 378 -3.53 2.57 16.95
C GLY A 378 -3.74 1.99 15.55
N THR A 379 -3.14 0.85 15.26
CA THR A 379 -3.32 0.08 14.03
C THR A 379 -4.35 -1.05 14.23
N LEU A 380 -4.03 -2.06 15.06
CA LEU A 380 -4.96 -3.15 15.40
C LEU A 380 -5.93 -2.73 16.51
N THR A 381 -5.45 -1.94 17.45
CA THR A 381 -6.24 -1.40 18.56
C THR A 381 -6.72 0.02 18.28
N GLN A 382 -7.65 0.49 19.11
CA GLN A 382 -8.27 1.81 18.98
C GLN A 382 -7.36 2.95 19.49
N ASN A 383 -6.22 2.62 20.09
CA ASN A 383 -5.35 3.54 20.83
C ASN A 383 -6.12 4.34 21.90
N ARG A 384 -7.03 3.65 22.60
CA ARG A 384 -7.87 4.26 23.63
C ARG A 384 -8.18 3.26 24.73
N MET A 385 -7.70 3.57 25.92
CA MET A 385 -8.04 2.82 27.13
C MET A 385 -9.56 2.77 27.32
N THR A 386 -10.10 1.55 27.42
CA THR A 386 -11.52 1.27 27.51
C THR A 386 -11.73 0.16 28.55
N VAL A 387 -12.80 0.27 29.35
CA VAL A 387 -13.14 -0.76 30.35
C VAL A 387 -13.50 -2.06 29.61
N ALA A 388 -12.88 -3.16 29.98
CA ALA A 388 -13.01 -4.45 29.31
C ALA A 388 -13.79 -5.45 30.17
N HIS A 389 -13.37 -5.65 31.41
CA HIS A 389 -14.08 -6.52 32.35
C HIS A 389 -14.33 -5.83 33.68
N MET A 390 -15.32 -6.34 34.40
CA MET A 390 -15.68 -5.90 35.74
C MET A 390 -15.92 -7.13 36.60
N TRP A 391 -15.43 -7.12 37.84
CA TRP A 391 -15.69 -8.19 38.79
C TRP A 391 -16.56 -7.66 39.93
N PHE A 392 -17.78 -8.17 40.04
CA PHE A 392 -18.70 -7.89 41.13
C PHE A 392 -19.64 -9.09 41.31
N ASP A 393 -20.28 -9.21 42.47
CA ASP A 393 -21.14 -10.38 42.80
C ASP A 393 -20.46 -11.75 42.58
N ASN A 394 -19.13 -11.79 42.76
CA ASN A 394 -18.26 -12.95 42.52
C ASN A 394 -18.30 -13.49 41.07
N GLN A 395 -18.58 -12.63 40.08
CA GLN A 395 -18.60 -12.98 38.66
C GLN A 395 -17.81 -11.96 37.84
N ILE A 396 -17.19 -12.42 36.75
CA ILE A 396 -16.56 -11.56 35.75
C ILE A 396 -17.60 -11.22 34.69
N HIS A 397 -17.79 -9.92 34.45
CA HIS A 397 -18.68 -9.36 33.46
C HIS A 397 -17.86 -8.67 32.37
N GLU A 398 -18.14 -9.01 31.11
CA GLU A 398 -17.50 -8.40 29.94
C GLU A 398 -18.27 -7.15 29.50
N ALA A 399 -17.57 -6.04 29.30
CA ALA A 399 -18.09 -4.79 28.79
C ALA A 399 -17.89 -4.69 27.27
N ASP A 400 -18.74 -3.92 26.59
CA ASP A 400 -18.59 -3.68 25.17
C ASP A 400 -17.43 -2.71 24.88
N THR A 401 -16.34 -3.26 24.36
CA THR A 401 -15.13 -2.52 23.99
C THR A 401 -15.13 -1.97 22.56
N THR A 402 -16.16 -2.27 21.77
CA THR A 402 -16.22 -1.86 20.34
C THR A 402 -16.49 -0.36 20.20
N GLU A 403 -15.89 0.25 19.16
CA GLU A 403 -16.02 1.70 18.92
C GLU A 403 -17.44 2.14 18.50
N ASP A 404 -18.22 1.21 17.96
CA ASP A 404 -19.59 1.39 17.46
C ASP A 404 -20.66 0.83 18.41
N GLN A 405 -20.24 0.22 19.52
CA GLN A 405 -21.10 -0.40 20.54
C GLN A 405 -21.97 -1.53 19.97
N SER A 406 -21.34 -2.40 19.18
CA SER A 406 -21.93 -3.58 18.53
C SER A 406 -21.83 -4.87 19.36
N GLY A 407 -21.15 -4.82 20.51
CA GLY A 407 -20.90 -5.97 21.38
C GLY A 407 -22.09 -6.32 22.29
N THR A 408 -21.91 -7.37 23.08
CA THR A 408 -22.91 -7.82 24.07
C THR A 408 -22.91 -6.93 25.31
N SER A 409 -24.09 -6.52 25.78
CA SER A 409 -24.20 -5.80 27.05
C SER A 409 -24.15 -6.76 28.25
N PHE A 410 -23.57 -6.31 29.36
CA PHE A 410 -23.62 -7.00 30.64
C PHE A 410 -24.86 -6.63 31.46
N ASP A 411 -25.12 -7.38 32.53
CA ASP A 411 -26.24 -7.14 33.44
C ASP A 411 -26.04 -5.85 34.25
N LYS A 412 -27.00 -4.92 34.13
CA LYS A 412 -27.02 -3.63 34.82
C LYS A 412 -28.03 -3.58 35.97
N SER A 413 -28.73 -4.68 36.24
CA SER A 413 -29.84 -4.73 37.21
C SER A 413 -29.38 -4.86 38.66
N SER A 414 -28.17 -5.37 38.90
CA SER A 414 -27.63 -5.56 40.25
C SER A 414 -27.42 -4.23 40.99
N VAL A 415 -27.78 -4.22 42.28
CA VAL A 415 -27.54 -3.08 43.18
C VAL A 415 -26.03 -2.89 43.43
N THR A 416 -25.27 -3.98 43.38
CA THR A 416 -23.80 -3.98 43.46
C THR A 416 -23.21 -3.19 42.30
N TRP A 417 -23.71 -3.39 41.07
CA TRP A 417 -23.31 -2.62 39.90
C TRP A 417 -23.60 -1.12 40.07
N ALA A 418 -24.79 -0.75 40.54
CA ALA A 418 -25.13 0.65 40.79
C ALA A 418 -24.17 1.32 41.79
N SER A 419 -23.75 0.58 42.82
CA SER A 419 -22.72 1.05 43.76
C SER A 419 -21.36 1.17 43.10
N LEU A 420 -20.94 0.18 42.31
CA LEU A 420 -19.65 0.20 41.60
C LEU A 420 -19.57 1.35 40.60
N ALA A 421 -20.63 1.54 39.80
CA ALA A 421 -20.76 2.62 38.84
C ALA A 421 -20.70 4.00 39.52
N ARG A 422 -21.34 4.15 40.69
CA ARG A 422 -21.29 5.37 41.50
C ARG A 422 -19.87 5.65 42.00
N VAL A 423 -19.15 4.65 42.52
CA VAL A 423 -17.74 4.84 42.94
C VAL A 423 -16.88 5.27 41.76
N ALA A 424 -17.01 4.62 40.60
CA ALA A 424 -16.26 4.95 39.38
C ALA A 424 -16.59 6.35 38.82
N ALA A 425 -17.84 6.81 38.97
CA ALA A 425 -18.29 8.14 38.56
C ALA A 425 -17.74 9.26 39.47
N LEU A 426 -17.85 9.06 40.78
CA LEU A 426 -17.56 10.07 41.81
C LEU A 426 -16.06 10.20 42.10
N CYS A 427 -15.37 9.07 42.26
CA CYS A 427 -13.93 9.02 42.52
C CYS A 427 -13.14 9.19 41.21
N ASN A 428 -13.43 10.24 40.43
CA ASN A 428 -12.86 10.44 39.10
C ASN A 428 -12.79 11.94 38.77
N ARG A 429 -11.65 12.42 38.24
CA ARG A 429 -11.42 13.83 37.90
C ARG A 429 -11.61 14.12 36.41
N ALA A 430 -11.73 13.09 35.57
CA ALA A 430 -11.91 13.25 34.14
C ALA A 430 -13.24 13.95 33.80
N VAL A 431 -13.20 14.85 32.81
CA VAL A 431 -14.37 15.58 32.30
C VAL A 431 -14.35 15.67 30.77
N PHE A 432 -15.52 15.63 30.13
CA PHE A 432 -15.62 15.90 28.70
C PHE A 432 -15.31 17.37 28.38
N LYS A 433 -14.64 17.62 27.25
CA LYS A 433 -14.45 18.99 26.75
C LYS A 433 -15.79 19.58 26.29
N ALA A 434 -15.91 20.91 26.38
CA ALA A 434 -17.14 21.62 26.00
C ALA A 434 -17.45 21.50 24.49
N GLY A 435 -18.74 21.47 24.13
CA GLY A 435 -19.20 21.52 22.74
C GLY A 435 -19.18 20.18 21.98
N GLN A 436 -19.12 19.05 22.68
CA GLN A 436 -18.96 17.72 22.08
C GLN A 436 -20.21 16.82 22.18
N ASP A 437 -21.37 17.37 22.52
CA ASP A 437 -22.60 16.60 22.74
C ASP A 437 -23.11 15.87 21.49
N SER A 438 -22.79 16.39 20.29
CA SER A 438 -23.13 15.78 18.99
C SER A 438 -22.26 14.57 18.62
N LEU A 439 -21.10 14.39 19.27
CA LEU A 439 -20.18 13.29 19.00
C LEU A 439 -20.55 12.04 19.83
N PRO A 440 -20.31 10.82 19.30
CA PRO A 440 -20.44 9.58 20.08
C PRO A 440 -19.55 9.62 21.34
N ILE A 441 -20.07 9.10 22.47
CA ILE A 441 -19.43 9.18 23.81
C ILE A 441 -17.97 8.71 23.77
N LEU A 442 -17.70 7.59 23.10
CA LEU A 442 -16.37 7.01 22.98
C LEU A 442 -15.37 7.89 22.21
N LYS A 443 -15.86 8.72 21.27
CA LYS A 443 -15.05 9.63 20.44
C LYS A 443 -14.93 11.04 21.03
N ARG A 444 -15.63 11.35 22.12
CA ARG A 444 -15.47 12.63 22.82
C ARG A 444 -14.08 12.73 23.45
N ASP A 445 -13.50 13.91 23.38
CA ASP A 445 -12.25 14.22 24.06
C ASP A 445 -12.50 14.43 25.54
N VAL A 446 -11.59 13.90 26.34
CA VAL A 446 -11.67 13.96 27.79
C VAL A 446 -10.43 14.68 28.31
N ALA A 447 -10.62 15.59 29.25
CA ALA A 447 -9.57 16.16 30.05
C ALA A 447 -9.41 15.30 31.31
N GLY A 448 -8.36 14.49 31.36
CA GLY A 448 -8.06 13.56 32.44
C GLY A 448 -7.05 12.51 31.98
N ASP A 449 -6.59 11.65 32.89
CA ASP A 449 -5.73 10.53 32.50
C ASP A 449 -6.51 9.46 31.71
N ALA A 450 -5.80 8.54 31.06
CA ALA A 450 -6.41 7.52 30.22
C ALA A 450 -7.34 6.56 31.01
N SER A 451 -6.98 6.22 32.25
CA SER A 451 -7.76 5.28 33.08
C SER A 451 -9.06 5.92 33.58
N GLU A 452 -8.98 7.14 34.06
CA GLU A 452 -10.13 7.97 34.46
C GLU A 452 -11.04 8.28 33.27
N SER A 453 -10.46 8.52 32.09
CA SER A 453 -11.22 8.73 30.85
C SER A 453 -11.98 7.47 30.42
N ALA A 454 -11.36 6.28 30.56
CA ALA A 454 -12.01 5.01 30.28
C ALA A 454 -13.22 4.78 31.20
N LEU A 455 -13.04 5.01 32.50
CA LEU A 455 -14.11 4.91 33.51
C LEU A 455 -15.23 5.92 33.23
N LEU A 456 -14.89 7.19 32.94
CA LEU A 456 -15.88 8.23 32.63
C LEU A 456 -16.76 7.81 31.44
N LYS A 457 -16.13 7.34 30.36
CA LYS A 457 -16.82 6.90 29.15
C LYS A 457 -17.69 5.68 29.41
N CYS A 458 -17.19 4.70 30.16
CA CYS A 458 -17.94 3.51 30.55
C CYS A 458 -19.22 3.88 31.31
N ILE A 459 -19.11 4.73 32.33
CA ILE A 459 -20.27 5.09 33.15
C ILE A 459 -21.26 5.96 32.37
N GLU A 460 -20.79 6.89 31.54
CA GLU A 460 -21.65 7.72 30.68
C GLU A 460 -22.48 6.85 29.71
N LEU A 461 -21.89 5.77 29.17
CA LEU A 461 -22.57 4.79 28.32
C LEU A 461 -23.56 3.91 29.10
N SER A 462 -23.20 3.46 30.30
CA SER A 462 -23.98 2.46 31.03
C SER A 462 -25.09 3.04 31.89
N CYS A 463 -24.88 4.21 32.48
CA CYS A 463 -25.69 4.76 33.57
C CYS A 463 -26.23 6.17 33.27
N GLY A 464 -25.94 6.74 32.10
CA GLY A 464 -26.33 8.10 31.73
C GLY A 464 -25.36 9.17 32.27
N SER A 465 -25.81 10.42 32.35
CA SER A 465 -24.88 11.55 32.53
C SER A 465 -24.14 11.54 33.87
N VAL A 466 -22.82 11.38 33.81
CA VAL A 466 -21.91 11.43 34.97
C VAL A 466 -21.89 12.81 35.60
N LYS A 467 -22.08 13.87 34.79
CA LYS A 467 -22.16 15.25 35.30
C LYS A 467 -23.30 15.39 36.31
N PHE A 468 -24.49 14.87 35.97
CA PHE A 468 -25.65 14.88 36.85
C PHE A 468 -25.44 14.02 38.11
N MET A 469 -24.79 12.86 37.98
CA MET A 469 -24.44 12.02 39.14
C MET A 469 -23.50 12.75 40.11
N ARG A 470 -22.52 13.51 39.60
CA ARG A 470 -21.59 14.31 40.41
C ARG A 470 -22.25 15.54 41.02
N GLU A 471 -23.22 16.17 40.33
CA GLU A 471 -24.00 17.29 40.87
C GLU A 471 -24.91 16.85 42.02
N LYS A 472 -25.51 15.66 41.92
CA LYS A 472 -26.32 15.06 43.01
C LYS A 472 -25.51 14.67 44.24
N ASN A 473 -24.25 14.24 44.06
CA ASN A 473 -23.37 13.81 45.15
C ASN A 473 -22.22 14.81 45.28
N LYS A 474 -22.50 15.96 45.91
CA LYS A 474 -21.56 17.08 45.98
C LYS A 474 -20.27 16.67 46.70
N LYS A 475 -19.13 16.89 46.03
CA LYS A 475 -17.80 16.59 46.57
C LYS A 475 -17.42 17.59 47.66
N VAL A 476 -17.02 17.09 48.83
CA VAL A 476 -16.67 17.88 50.02
C VAL A 476 -15.16 17.88 50.28
N ALA A 477 -14.49 16.73 50.04
CA ALA A 477 -13.05 16.58 50.16
C ALA A 477 -12.51 15.59 49.12
N GLU A 478 -11.25 15.72 48.73
CA GLU A 478 -10.56 14.75 47.88
C GLU A 478 -9.08 14.61 48.25
N ILE A 479 -8.58 13.38 48.18
CA ILE A 479 -7.15 13.10 48.16
C ILE A 479 -6.82 12.59 46.74
N PRO A 480 -6.07 13.37 45.94
CA PRO A 480 -5.71 12.96 44.59
C PRO A 480 -4.78 11.75 44.64
N PHE A 481 -4.73 11.01 43.52
CA PHE A 481 -3.83 9.87 43.41
C PHE A 481 -2.36 10.29 43.66
N ASN A 482 -1.69 9.57 44.56
CA ASN A 482 -0.26 9.75 44.84
C ASN A 482 0.47 8.40 44.73
N SER A 483 1.67 8.38 44.16
CA SER A 483 2.49 7.17 44.00
C SER A 483 2.89 6.52 45.32
N THR A 484 2.96 7.28 46.41
CA THR A 484 3.22 6.74 47.76
C THR A 484 2.01 6.00 48.31
N ASN A 485 0.82 6.58 48.17
CA ASN A 485 -0.41 6.03 48.75
C ASN A 485 -1.04 4.94 47.85
N LYS A 486 -0.87 5.05 46.53
CA LYS A 486 -1.41 4.15 45.49
C LYS A 486 -2.94 4.03 45.44
N TYR A 487 -3.65 4.97 46.04
CA TYR A 487 -5.10 5.13 45.93
C TYR A 487 -5.48 6.60 45.74
N GLN A 488 -6.71 6.81 45.27
CA GLN A 488 -7.41 8.07 45.18
C GLN A 488 -8.70 7.95 45.98
N LEU A 489 -9.06 9.02 46.67
CA LEU A 489 -10.19 9.06 47.60
C LEU A 489 -10.97 10.35 47.39
N SER A 490 -12.30 10.29 47.53
CA SER A 490 -13.13 11.48 47.68
C SER A 490 -14.31 11.24 48.62
N VAL A 491 -14.74 12.30 49.28
CA VAL A 491 -15.89 12.31 50.20
C VAL A 491 -17.00 13.18 49.61
N HIS A 492 -18.22 12.67 49.62
CA HIS A 492 -19.39 13.26 48.98
C HIS A 492 -20.58 13.32 49.93
N GLU A 493 -21.44 14.31 49.74
CA GLU A 493 -22.81 14.29 50.28
C GLU A 493 -23.63 13.20 49.56
N THR A 494 -24.52 12.53 50.28
CA THR A 494 -25.42 11.51 49.72
C THR A 494 -26.50 12.14 48.84
N GLU A 495 -27.02 11.37 47.88
CA GLU A 495 -28.09 11.86 46.98
C GLU A 495 -29.43 12.10 47.69
N ASP A 496 -29.67 11.42 48.82
CA ASP A 496 -30.89 11.57 49.60
C ASP A 496 -30.75 12.80 50.52
N PRO A 497 -31.58 13.84 50.35
CA PRO A 497 -31.53 15.04 51.21
C PRO A 497 -31.82 14.76 52.69
N ASN A 498 -32.46 13.61 52.99
CA ASN A 498 -32.81 13.19 54.35
C ASN A 498 -31.70 12.35 55.02
N ASP A 499 -30.71 11.85 54.27
CA ASP A 499 -29.56 11.18 54.84
C ASP A 499 -28.45 12.21 55.11
N ASN A 500 -28.11 12.39 56.38
CA ASN A 500 -27.10 13.37 56.80
C ASN A 500 -25.67 12.82 56.77
N ARG A 501 -25.48 11.55 56.37
CA ARG A 501 -24.17 10.90 56.32
C ARG A 501 -23.37 11.34 55.09
N TYR A 502 -22.06 11.10 55.16
CA TYR A 502 -21.15 11.32 54.04
C TYR A 502 -20.77 9.99 53.40
N LEU A 503 -20.75 9.95 52.07
CA LEU A 503 -20.29 8.81 51.29
C LEU A 503 -18.80 9.01 50.95
N LEU A 504 -17.96 8.13 51.49
CA LEU A 504 -16.56 8.03 51.13
C LEU A 504 -16.39 7.00 50.02
N VAL A 505 -15.70 7.38 48.95
CA VAL A 505 -15.38 6.50 47.81
C VAL A 505 -13.89 6.48 47.56
N MET A 506 -13.34 5.30 47.25
CA MET A 506 -11.91 5.13 47.01
C MET A 506 -11.67 4.13 45.89
N LYS A 507 -10.67 4.45 45.05
CA LYS A 507 -10.15 3.54 44.01
C LYS A 507 -8.63 3.49 44.05
N GLY A 508 -8.03 2.39 43.60
CA GLY A 508 -6.58 2.25 43.61
C GLY A 508 -6.08 0.91 43.10
N ALA A 509 -4.82 0.61 43.40
CA ALA A 509 -4.24 -0.70 43.13
C ALA A 509 -5.04 -1.81 43.84
N PRO A 510 -5.43 -2.90 43.16
CA PRO A 510 -6.33 -3.92 43.72
C PRO A 510 -5.90 -4.45 45.09
N GLU A 511 -4.61 -4.76 45.25
CA GLU A 511 -4.04 -5.27 46.50
C GLU A 511 -4.12 -4.24 47.64
N ARG A 512 -3.93 -2.95 47.32
CA ARG A 512 -3.97 -1.85 48.31
C ARG A 512 -5.38 -1.52 48.77
N ILE A 513 -6.35 -1.70 47.87
CA ILE A 513 -7.77 -1.52 48.21
C ILE A 513 -8.25 -2.69 49.06
N LEU A 514 -7.87 -3.93 48.72
CA LEU A 514 -8.22 -5.10 49.49
C LEU A 514 -7.70 -5.02 50.94
N ASP A 515 -6.45 -4.60 51.14
CA ASP A 515 -5.84 -4.44 52.48
C ASP A 515 -6.61 -3.48 53.41
N ARG A 516 -7.41 -2.56 52.84
CA ARG A 516 -8.19 -1.55 53.57
C ARG A 516 -9.66 -1.91 53.74
N CYS A 517 -10.11 -3.00 53.14
CA CYS A 517 -11.50 -3.43 53.19
C CYS A 517 -11.72 -4.53 54.24
N SER A 518 -12.82 -4.43 54.99
CA SER A 518 -13.24 -5.46 55.96
C SER A 518 -14.54 -6.16 55.55
N THR A 519 -15.38 -5.51 54.75
CA THR A 519 -16.63 -6.05 54.21
C THR A 519 -16.62 -6.02 52.68
N ILE A 520 -17.51 -6.78 52.05
CA ILE A 520 -17.78 -6.80 50.61
C ILE A 520 -19.28 -6.74 50.37
N ILE A 521 -19.71 -6.03 49.33
CA ILE A 521 -21.11 -6.00 48.92
C ILE A 521 -21.42 -7.11 47.91
N LEU A 522 -22.38 -7.97 48.24
CA LEU A 522 -22.86 -9.06 47.40
C LEU A 522 -24.38 -8.95 47.24
N GLN A 523 -24.83 -8.79 46.00
CA GLN A 523 -26.24 -8.60 45.63
C GLN A 523 -26.95 -7.54 46.49
N GLY A 524 -26.24 -6.46 46.82
CA GLY A 524 -26.73 -5.35 47.64
C GLY A 524 -26.67 -5.54 49.17
N LYS A 525 -26.13 -6.65 49.67
CA LYS A 525 -25.91 -6.87 51.12
C LYS A 525 -24.42 -6.86 51.45
N GLU A 526 -24.05 -6.16 52.52
CA GLU A 526 -22.69 -6.19 53.05
C GLU A 526 -22.44 -7.48 53.84
N GLN A 527 -21.36 -8.17 53.51
CA GLN A 527 -20.88 -9.38 54.18
C GLN A 527 -19.43 -9.17 54.63
N PRO A 528 -18.96 -9.84 55.71
CA PRO A 528 -17.56 -9.81 56.07
C PRO A 528 -16.68 -10.43 54.97
N MET A 529 -15.46 -9.93 54.81
CA MET A 529 -14.51 -10.43 53.83
C MET A 529 -13.85 -11.73 54.34
N ASP A 530 -14.47 -12.87 54.05
CA ASP A 530 -13.96 -14.20 54.41
C ASP A 530 -12.79 -14.64 53.50
N GLU A 531 -11.98 -15.61 53.95
CA GLU A 531 -10.81 -16.09 53.19
C GLU A 531 -11.20 -16.69 51.82
N GLU A 532 -12.36 -17.33 51.70
CA GLU A 532 -12.88 -17.84 50.42
C GLU A 532 -13.10 -16.71 49.40
N MET A 533 -13.61 -15.55 49.86
CA MET A 533 -13.80 -14.38 49.00
C MET A 533 -12.48 -13.70 48.62
N LYS A 534 -11.48 -13.72 49.52
CA LYS A 534 -10.13 -13.23 49.19
C LYS A 534 -9.45 -14.10 48.14
N GLU A 535 -9.62 -15.41 48.21
CA GLU A 535 -9.09 -16.34 47.20
C GLU A 535 -9.81 -16.14 45.85
N ALA A 536 -11.13 -16.00 45.85
CA ALA A 536 -11.91 -15.69 44.64
C ALA A 536 -11.48 -14.34 44.01
N PHE A 537 -11.25 -13.32 44.83
CA PHE A 537 -10.69 -12.05 44.41
C PHE A 537 -9.30 -12.21 43.77
N GLN A 538 -8.40 -12.97 44.40
CA GLN A 538 -7.05 -13.19 43.84
C GLN A 538 -7.11 -13.92 42.49
N ASN A 539 -7.96 -14.92 42.37
CA ASN A 539 -8.16 -15.65 41.11
C ASN A 539 -8.64 -14.71 40.00
N ALA A 540 -9.67 -13.89 40.27
CA ALA A 540 -10.15 -12.90 39.31
C ALA A 540 -9.08 -11.85 38.96
N TYR A 541 -8.32 -11.38 39.95
CA TYR A 541 -7.22 -10.44 39.71
C TYR A 541 -6.13 -11.02 38.80
N LEU A 542 -5.71 -12.26 39.04
CA LEU A 542 -4.70 -12.94 38.23
C LEU A 542 -5.22 -13.28 36.83
N GLU A 543 -6.49 -13.64 36.69
CA GLU A 543 -7.14 -13.90 35.40
C GLU A 543 -7.18 -12.63 34.53
N LEU A 544 -7.69 -11.53 35.08
CA LEU A 544 -7.75 -10.24 34.38
C LEU A 544 -6.35 -9.69 34.06
N GLY A 545 -5.39 -9.86 34.97
CA GLY A 545 -3.98 -9.54 34.71
C GLY A 545 -3.36 -10.42 33.62
N GLY A 546 -3.74 -11.70 33.55
CA GLY A 546 -3.32 -12.65 32.54
C GLY A 546 -3.85 -12.33 31.13
N LEU A 547 -4.99 -11.65 31.05
CA LEU A 547 -5.53 -11.06 29.82
C LEU A 547 -4.80 -9.77 29.39
N GLY A 548 -3.74 -9.36 30.11
CA GLY A 548 -2.98 -8.14 29.80
C GLY A 548 -3.74 -6.86 30.12
N GLU A 549 -4.75 -6.93 30.98
CA GLU A 549 -5.58 -5.79 31.34
C GLU A 549 -5.06 -5.10 32.61
N ARG A 550 -5.24 -3.79 32.67
CA ARG A 550 -4.96 -3.01 33.87
C ARG A 550 -6.15 -3.07 34.81
N VAL A 551 -5.96 -3.65 35.99
CA VAL A 551 -7.04 -3.83 36.99
C VAL A 551 -6.98 -2.75 38.07
N LEU A 552 -8.14 -2.19 38.44
CA LEU A 552 -8.33 -1.26 39.56
C LEU A 552 -9.36 -1.80 40.55
N GLY A 553 -9.10 -1.60 41.85
CA GLY A 553 -10.05 -1.92 42.91
C GLY A 553 -10.89 -0.71 43.31
N PHE A 554 -12.16 -0.95 43.66
CA PHE A 554 -13.13 0.06 44.04
C PHE A 554 -13.81 -0.31 45.36
N CYS A 555 -13.86 0.65 46.28
CA CYS A 555 -14.52 0.48 47.57
C CYS A 555 -15.24 1.77 47.99
N HIS A 556 -16.18 1.63 48.93
CA HIS A 556 -16.90 2.75 49.51
C HIS A 556 -17.20 2.50 51.00
N VAL A 557 -17.58 3.55 51.72
CA VAL A 557 -18.20 3.42 53.04
C VAL A 557 -19.10 4.62 53.30
N LEU A 558 -20.21 4.40 54.02
CA LEU A 558 -21.01 5.48 54.57
C LEU A 558 -20.44 5.84 55.95
N LEU A 559 -19.92 7.05 56.08
CA LEU A 559 -19.35 7.53 57.33
C LEU A 559 -20.46 7.68 58.40
N PRO A 560 -20.24 7.23 59.64
CA PRO A 560 -21.23 7.34 60.71
C PRO A 560 -21.54 8.81 61.02
N GLU A 561 -22.83 9.14 61.16
CA GLU A 561 -23.28 10.51 61.50
C GLU A 561 -22.71 10.99 62.84
N ASP A 562 -22.53 10.07 63.80
CA ASP A 562 -21.96 10.35 65.12
C ASP A 562 -20.50 10.84 65.06
N GLN A 563 -19.74 10.39 64.06
CA GLN A 563 -18.32 10.73 63.90
C GLN A 563 -18.11 11.92 62.97
N CYS A 564 -18.94 12.03 61.91
CA CYS A 564 -18.84 13.08 60.91
C CYS A 564 -20.21 13.77 60.72
N PRO A 565 -20.58 14.73 61.59
CA PRO A 565 -21.85 15.45 61.48
C PRO A 565 -21.88 16.37 60.27
N LYS A 566 -23.09 16.78 59.83
CA LYS A 566 -23.28 17.67 58.68
C LYS A 566 -22.52 19.00 58.86
N GLY A 567 -21.61 19.30 57.94
CA GLY A 567 -20.71 20.45 58.00
C GLY A 567 -19.34 20.18 58.62
N PHE A 568 -19.01 18.90 58.88
CA PHE A 568 -17.67 18.49 59.33
C PHE A 568 -16.58 18.97 58.35
N ALA A 569 -15.54 19.59 58.89
CA ALA A 569 -14.39 20.04 58.11
C ALA A 569 -13.41 18.88 57.93
N PHE A 570 -13.44 18.27 56.74
CA PHE A 570 -12.51 17.22 56.36
C PHE A 570 -11.12 17.80 56.11
N ASP A 571 -10.10 17.29 56.82
CA ASP A 571 -8.70 17.62 56.60
C ASP A 571 -8.04 16.52 55.76
N THR A 572 -7.44 16.93 54.64
CA THR A 572 -6.81 16.03 53.66
C THR A 572 -5.31 15.85 53.87
N ASP A 573 -4.67 16.75 54.63
CA ASP A 573 -3.23 16.71 54.91
C ASP A 573 -2.99 15.86 56.16
N ASP A 574 -3.73 16.14 57.25
CA ASP A 574 -3.79 15.32 58.46
C ASP A 574 -5.14 14.60 58.53
N VAL A 575 -5.21 13.41 57.93
CA VAL A 575 -6.45 12.65 57.71
C VAL A 575 -7.25 12.46 59.00
N ASN A 576 -8.38 13.19 59.10
CA ASN A 576 -9.23 13.23 60.29
C ASN A 576 -10.49 12.33 60.21
N PHE A 577 -10.54 11.42 59.23
CA PHE A 577 -11.65 10.50 58.97
C PHE A 577 -11.16 9.08 58.70
N GLN A 578 -12.07 8.11 58.78
CA GLN A 578 -11.76 6.68 58.59
C GLN A 578 -11.30 6.39 57.15
N THR A 579 -10.15 5.71 57.01
CA THR A 579 -9.60 5.25 55.71
C THR A 579 -9.35 3.74 55.64
N ASP A 580 -9.65 3.02 56.72
CA ASP A 580 -9.56 1.56 56.85
C ASP A 580 -10.95 0.97 57.21
N ASN A 581 -11.13 -0.34 57.12
CA ASN A 581 -12.42 -1.02 57.32
C ASN A 581 -13.52 -0.52 56.35
N LEU A 582 -13.16 -0.39 55.07
CA LEU A 582 -14.07 0.00 54.00
C LEU A 582 -14.87 -1.21 53.47
N CYS A 583 -15.95 -0.95 52.73
CA CYS A 583 -16.72 -1.96 52.03
C CYS A 583 -16.23 -2.07 50.57
N PHE A 584 -15.68 -3.23 50.23
CA PHE A 584 -15.23 -3.55 48.87
C PHE A 584 -16.43 -3.71 47.94
N VAL A 585 -16.37 -3.11 46.75
CA VAL A 585 -17.49 -3.13 45.81
C VAL A 585 -17.20 -4.00 44.60
N GLY A 586 -16.00 -3.88 44.02
CA GLY A 586 -15.66 -4.62 42.81
C GLY A 586 -14.31 -4.24 42.19
N LEU A 587 -13.93 -4.96 41.15
CA LEU A 587 -12.82 -4.62 40.26
C LEU A 587 -13.37 -4.07 38.94
N MET A 588 -12.61 -3.16 38.31
CA MET A 588 -12.75 -2.90 36.88
C MET A 588 -11.38 -3.03 36.23
N SER A 589 -11.33 -3.75 35.12
CA SER A 589 -10.15 -3.85 34.27
C SER A 589 -10.35 -3.05 32.99
N MET A 590 -9.25 -2.59 32.42
CA MET A 590 -9.25 -1.79 31.20
C MET A 590 -8.04 -2.14 30.34
N ILE A 591 -8.26 -2.08 29.04
CA ILE A 591 -7.23 -2.35 28.03
C ILE A 591 -7.41 -1.37 26.87
N ASP A 592 -6.43 -1.30 25.98
CA ASP A 592 -6.61 -0.71 24.66
C ASP A 592 -7.17 -1.79 23.71
N PRO A 593 -8.48 -1.77 23.42
CA PRO A 593 -9.14 -2.90 22.76
C PRO A 593 -8.90 -2.89 21.25
N PRO A 594 -9.01 -4.05 20.58
CA PRO A 594 -9.05 -4.13 19.13
C PRO A 594 -10.16 -3.26 18.52
N ARG A 595 -9.96 -2.82 17.27
CA ARG A 595 -11.04 -2.23 16.47
C ARG A 595 -12.04 -3.31 16.06
N ALA A 596 -13.32 -2.97 15.94
CA ALA A 596 -14.40 -3.94 15.71
C ALA A 596 -14.18 -4.83 14.47
N ALA A 597 -13.64 -4.25 13.39
CA ALA A 597 -13.42 -4.96 12.13
C ALA A 597 -12.10 -5.77 12.07
N VAL A 598 -11.18 -5.58 13.04
CA VAL A 598 -9.83 -6.15 12.99
C VAL A 598 -9.83 -7.69 13.11
N PRO A 599 -10.55 -8.32 14.05
CA PRO A 599 -10.54 -9.79 14.16
C PRO A 599 -11.00 -10.50 12.88
N ASP A 600 -12.11 -10.05 12.27
CA ASP A 600 -12.61 -10.60 10.99
C ASP A 600 -11.63 -10.33 9.83
N ALA A 601 -11.04 -9.12 9.78
CA ALA A 601 -10.08 -8.77 8.73
C ALA A 601 -8.80 -9.61 8.81
N VAL A 602 -8.24 -9.85 10.00
CA VAL A 602 -7.10 -10.75 10.19
C VAL A 602 -7.46 -12.18 9.79
N GLY A 603 -8.63 -12.67 10.18
CA GLY A 603 -9.15 -13.98 9.76
C GLY A 603 -9.27 -14.13 8.25
N LYS A 604 -9.74 -13.09 7.55
CA LYS A 604 -9.81 -13.05 6.07
C LYS A 604 -8.44 -13.01 5.41
N CYS A 605 -7.48 -12.26 5.94
CA CYS A 605 -6.10 -12.26 5.46
C CYS A 605 -5.47 -13.66 5.59
N ARG A 606 -5.66 -14.33 6.74
CA ARG A 606 -5.19 -15.71 6.96
C ARG A 606 -5.88 -16.71 6.04
N SER A 607 -7.19 -16.56 5.82
CA SER A 607 -7.97 -17.38 4.87
C SER A 607 -7.45 -17.24 3.43
N ALA A 608 -6.92 -16.05 3.09
CA ALA A 608 -6.27 -15.75 1.83
C ALA A 608 -4.81 -16.23 1.74
N GLY A 609 -4.32 -16.96 2.76
CA GLY A 609 -2.96 -17.51 2.83
C GLY A 609 -1.88 -16.50 3.22
N ILE A 610 -2.25 -15.35 3.78
CA ILE A 610 -1.30 -14.32 4.21
C ILE A 610 -0.88 -14.60 5.65
N LYS A 611 0.44 -14.63 5.90
CA LYS A 611 1.00 -14.72 7.25
C LYS A 611 0.89 -13.35 7.94
N VAL A 612 0.34 -13.30 9.15
CA VAL A 612 0.22 -12.04 9.92
C VAL A 612 1.15 -12.10 11.12
N ILE A 613 2.01 -11.11 11.26
CA ILE A 613 3.02 -10.99 12.32
C ILE A 613 2.73 -9.69 13.08
N MET A 614 2.66 -9.75 14.40
CA MET A 614 2.59 -8.55 15.24
C MET A 614 3.99 -8.06 15.54
N VAL A 615 4.24 -6.77 15.35
CA VAL A 615 5.53 -6.12 15.67
C VAL A 615 5.26 -4.85 16.46
N THR A 616 5.43 -4.91 17.78
CA THR A 616 5.03 -3.82 18.68
C THR A 616 6.10 -3.46 19.71
N GLY A 617 6.03 -2.22 20.20
CA GLY A 617 6.80 -1.72 21.34
C GLY A 617 6.20 -2.07 22.71
N ASP A 618 5.04 -2.72 22.71
CA ASP A 618 4.30 -3.05 23.94
C ASP A 618 4.91 -4.20 24.72
N HIS A 619 4.51 -4.32 25.99
CA HIS A 619 4.88 -5.40 26.86
C HIS A 619 4.39 -6.76 26.32
N PRO A 620 5.18 -7.85 26.46
CA PRO A 620 4.83 -9.17 25.91
C PRO A 620 3.46 -9.72 26.32
N ILE A 621 3.05 -9.48 27.57
CA ILE A 621 1.79 -9.99 28.11
C ILE A 621 0.61 -9.37 27.35
N THR A 622 0.57 -8.05 27.24
CA THR A 622 -0.46 -7.30 26.51
C THR A 622 -0.43 -7.65 25.02
N ALA A 623 0.75 -7.70 24.41
CA ALA A 623 0.91 -8.06 23.00
C ALA A 623 0.38 -9.48 22.72
N LYS A 624 0.68 -10.46 23.58
CA LYS A 624 0.18 -11.84 23.46
C LYS A 624 -1.34 -11.91 23.62
N ALA A 625 -1.91 -11.19 24.58
CA ALA A 625 -3.35 -11.16 24.80
C ALA A 625 -4.11 -10.55 23.61
N ILE A 626 -3.66 -9.38 23.12
CA ILE A 626 -4.23 -8.76 21.92
C ILE A 626 -4.05 -9.65 20.68
N ALA A 627 -2.89 -10.29 20.52
CA ALA A 627 -2.64 -11.21 19.41
C ALA A 627 -3.60 -12.41 19.39
N LYS A 628 -4.00 -12.92 20.57
CA LYS A 628 -5.07 -13.93 20.70
C LYS A 628 -6.43 -13.32 20.33
N GLY A 629 -6.77 -12.15 20.89
CA GLY A 629 -8.05 -11.48 20.64
C GLY A 629 -8.32 -11.11 19.18
N VAL A 630 -7.28 -10.81 18.39
CA VAL A 630 -7.42 -10.50 16.95
C VAL A 630 -7.22 -11.70 16.03
N GLY A 631 -6.87 -12.88 16.55
CA GLY A 631 -6.66 -14.10 15.76
C GLY A 631 -5.30 -14.21 15.05
N ILE A 632 -4.28 -13.46 15.49
CA ILE A 632 -2.88 -13.68 15.07
C ILE A 632 -2.35 -14.97 15.70
N ILE A 633 -2.61 -15.16 16.99
CA ILE A 633 -2.44 -16.45 17.67
C ILE A 633 -3.80 -17.14 17.72
N SER A 634 -3.90 -18.32 17.14
CA SER A 634 -5.17 -19.09 17.15
C SER A 634 -5.42 -19.73 18.51
N GLU A 635 -6.70 -19.88 18.88
CA GLU A 635 -7.09 -20.64 20.06
C GLU A 635 -6.54 -22.07 20.01
N GLY A 636 -5.93 -22.51 21.11
CA GLY A 636 -5.31 -23.84 21.24
C GLY A 636 -3.85 -23.94 20.77
N ASN A 637 -3.30 -22.92 20.09
CA ASN A 637 -1.86 -22.88 19.82
C ASN A 637 -1.10 -22.36 21.05
N GLU A 638 -0.04 -23.07 21.41
CA GLU A 638 0.78 -22.78 22.60
C GLU A 638 2.14 -22.21 22.19
N THR A 639 2.70 -21.33 23.04
CA THR A 639 4.10 -20.94 22.97
C THR A 639 4.99 -21.91 23.74
N VAL A 640 6.32 -21.81 23.56
CA VAL A 640 7.29 -22.66 24.30
C VAL A 640 7.12 -22.48 25.81
N GLU A 641 6.82 -21.25 26.25
CA GLU A 641 6.55 -20.90 27.65
C GLU A 641 5.22 -21.49 28.14
N ASP A 642 4.19 -21.52 27.30
CA ASP A 642 2.89 -22.12 27.65
C ASP A 642 3.02 -23.64 27.84
N ILE A 643 3.75 -24.31 26.94
CA ILE A 643 4.02 -25.75 27.05
C ILE A 643 4.81 -26.06 28.31
N ALA A 644 5.83 -25.25 28.61
CA ALA A 644 6.65 -25.37 29.82
C ALA A 644 5.80 -25.20 31.09
N ALA A 645 4.94 -24.17 31.14
CA ALA A 645 4.05 -23.91 32.27
C ALA A 645 3.01 -25.03 32.46
N ARG A 646 2.40 -25.51 31.37
CA ARG A 646 1.40 -26.60 31.41
C ARG A 646 1.99 -27.92 31.86
N LEU A 647 3.20 -28.26 31.40
CA LEU A 647 3.91 -29.49 31.76
C LEU A 647 4.72 -29.36 33.07
N ASN A 648 4.80 -28.16 33.63
CA ASN A 648 5.62 -27.81 34.79
C ASN A 648 7.09 -28.24 34.64
N ILE A 649 7.66 -28.01 33.45
CA ILE A 649 9.07 -28.29 33.12
C ILE A 649 9.81 -26.99 32.74
N PRO A 650 11.15 -26.93 32.88
CA PRO A 650 11.93 -25.79 32.40
C PRO A 650 11.78 -25.57 30.89
N VAL A 651 11.73 -24.30 30.45
CA VAL A 651 11.60 -23.89 29.03
C VAL A 651 12.65 -24.55 28.13
N SER A 652 13.86 -24.79 28.65
CA SER A 652 14.95 -25.44 27.91
C SER A 652 14.71 -26.91 27.53
N GLN A 653 13.74 -27.58 28.16
CA GLN A 653 13.40 -28.98 27.87
C GLN A 653 12.28 -29.11 26.83
N VAL A 654 11.62 -28.02 26.47
CA VAL A 654 10.57 -28.00 25.46
C VAL A 654 11.22 -27.97 24.08
N ASN A 655 10.78 -28.85 23.18
CA ASN A 655 11.20 -28.78 21.79
C ASN A 655 10.52 -27.57 21.10
N PRO A 656 11.28 -26.59 20.58
CA PRO A 656 10.70 -25.41 19.95
C PRO A 656 9.82 -25.71 18.73
N ARG A 657 9.97 -26.89 18.12
CA ARG A 657 9.18 -27.31 16.96
C ARG A 657 7.74 -27.71 17.29
N ASP A 658 7.47 -28.04 18.54
CA ASP A 658 6.12 -28.41 18.99
C ASP A 658 5.25 -27.16 19.18
N ALA A 659 5.88 -26.00 19.43
CA ALA A 659 5.21 -24.71 19.52
C ALA A 659 5.03 -24.09 18.12
N LYS A 660 3.77 -23.87 17.71
CA LYS A 660 3.46 -23.16 16.45
C LYS A 660 3.52 -21.63 16.60
N ALA A 661 3.32 -21.16 17.83
CA ALA A 661 3.33 -19.75 18.18
C ALA A 661 4.59 -19.40 18.98
N CYS A 662 5.14 -18.20 18.78
CA CYS A 662 6.24 -17.69 19.60
C CYS A 662 6.06 -16.20 19.91
N VAL A 663 6.46 -15.81 21.13
CA VAL A 663 6.53 -14.40 21.55
C VAL A 663 7.99 -14.07 21.81
N ILE A 664 8.54 -13.11 21.08
CA ILE A 664 9.96 -12.75 21.16
C ILE A 664 10.08 -11.35 21.72
N HIS A 665 10.89 -11.20 22.77
CA HIS A 665 11.16 -9.92 23.38
C HIS A 665 12.27 -9.17 22.64
N GLY A 666 12.17 -7.85 22.56
CA GLY A 666 13.12 -6.99 21.86
C GLY A 666 14.55 -7.05 22.42
N THR A 667 14.75 -7.36 23.70
CA THR A 667 16.12 -7.56 24.24
C THR A 667 16.78 -8.77 23.61
N ASP A 668 16.03 -9.87 23.49
CA ASP A 668 16.55 -11.13 22.99
C ASP A 668 16.83 -11.00 21.49
N LEU A 669 15.94 -10.31 20.78
CA LEU A 669 16.09 -10.00 19.36
C LEU A 669 17.39 -9.24 19.03
N LYS A 670 17.91 -8.45 19.97
CA LYS A 670 19.17 -7.71 19.79
C LYS A 670 20.39 -8.64 19.73
N ASP A 671 20.33 -9.75 20.47
CA ASP A 671 21.44 -10.71 20.58
C ASP A 671 21.35 -11.82 19.53
N LEU A 672 20.22 -11.89 18.79
CA LEU A 672 20.03 -12.84 17.70
C LEU A 672 20.77 -12.42 16.41
N SER A 673 21.40 -13.40 15.77
CA SER A 673 21.94 -13.26 14.42
C SER A 673 20.84 -13.30 13.35
N GLN A 674 21.13 -12.80 12.14
CA GLN A 674 20.18 -12.80 11.03
C GLN A 674 19.69 -14.21 10.66
N ASP A 675 20.56 -15.22 10.71
CA ASP A 675 20.20 -16.61 10.42
C ASP A 675 19.22 -17.19 11.45
N GLN A 676 19.38 -16.82 12.73
CA GLN A 676 18.45 -17.24 13.79
C GLN A 676 17.08 -16.58 13.65
N ILE A 677 17.04 -15.31 13.25
CA ILE A 677 15.78 -14.62 12.91
C ILE A 677 15.10 -15.34 11.74
N ASP A 678 15.85 -15.70 10.70
CA ASP A 678 15.33 -16.39 9.53
C ASP A 678 14.87 -17.83 9.85
N GLU A 679 15.45 -18.47 10.86
CA GLU A 679 14.99 -19.75 11.40
C GLU A 679 13.66 -19.59 12.16
N ILE A 680 13.55 -18.62 13.06
CA ILE A 680 12.32 -18.30 13.79
C ILE A 680 11.16 -18.04 12.82
N LEU A 681 11.39 -17.21 11.80
CA LEU A 681 10.39 -16.84 10.80
C LEU A 681 9.93 -18.04 9.95
N ARG A 682 10.77 -19.05 9.76
CA ARG A 682 10.43 -20.28 9.02
C ARG A 682 9.66 -21.29 9.86
N ASN A 683 10.01 -21.42 11.13
CA ASN A 683 9.53 -22.50 11.98
C ASN A 683 8.17 -22.21 12.60
N HIS A 684 7.92 -20.95 12.94
CA HIS A 684 6.70 -20.53 13.63
C HIS A 684 5.75 -19.86 12.64
N THR A 685 4.48 -20.26 12.67
CA THR A 685 3.45 -19.66 11.81
C THR A 685 2.86 -18.41 12.42
N GLU A 686 2.77 -18.35 13.74
CA GLU A 686 2.14 -17.28 14.51
C GLU A 686 3.20 -16.58 15.35
N ILE A 687 3.52 -15.33 15.03
CA ILE A 687 4.69 -14.66 15.59
C ILE A 687 4.29 -13.31 16.15
N VAL A 688 4.72 -13.05 17.38
CA VAL A 688 4.58 -11.76 18.05
C VAL A 688 5.97 -11.30 18.48
N PHE A 689 6.40 -10.16 17.95
CA PHE A 689 7.57 -9.44 18.43
C PHE A 689 7.10 -8.31 19.34
N ALA A 690 7.49 -8.37 20.61
CA ALA A 690 7.11 -7.42 21.64
C ALA A 690 8.33 -6.62 22.13
N ARG A 691 8.09 -5.42 22.67
CA ARG A 691 9.11 -4.49 23.14
C ARG A 691 10.19 -4.15 22.10
N THR A 692 9.79 -4.04 20.83
CA THR A 692 10.71 -3.77 19.72
C THR A 692 11.03 -2.29 19.54
N SER A 693 12.27 -1.99 19.15
CA SER A 693 12.69 -0.66 18.71
C SER A 693 12.34 -0.41 17.23
N PRO A 694 12.28 0.85 16.76
CA PRO A 694 12.06 1.17 15.34
C PRO A 694 13.05 0.46 14.39
N GLN A 695 14.32 0.35 14.78
CA GLN A 695 15.34 -0.36 14.00
C GLN A 695 15.09 -1.87 13.97
N GLN A 696 14.58 -2.44 15.05
CA GLN A 696 14.21 -3.86 15.09
C GLN A 696 13.01 -4.15 14.20
N LYS A 697 12.02 -3.25 14.14
CA LYS A 697 10.90 -3.36 13.20
C LYS A 697 11.40 -3.48 11.76
N LEU A 698 12.39 -2.66 11.39
CA LEU A 698 13.06 -2.72 10.09
C LEU A 698 13.77 -4.07 9.86
N ILE A 699 14.56 -4.55 10.82
CA ILE A 699 15.28 -5.83 10.72
C ILE A 699 14.32 -7.01 10.52
N ILE A 700 13.17 -7.01 11.20
CA ILE A 700 12.13 -8.03 11.06
C ILE A 700 11.56 -8.03 9.63
N VAL A 701 11.23 -6.84 9.10
CA VAL A 701 10.73 -6.69 7.71
C VAL A 701 11.76 -7.20 6.71
N GLU A 702 13.03 -6.85 6.88
CA GLU A 702 14.12 -7.35 6.03
C GLU A 702 14.29 -8.87 6.12
N GLY A 703 14.11 -9.46 7.31
CA GLY A 703 14.11 -10.92 7.49
C GLY A 703 13.00 -11.61 6.71
N CYS A 704 11.80 -11.05 6.74
CA CYS A 704 10.70 -11.55 5.91
C CYS A 704 11.00 -11.41 4.41
N GLN A 705 11.56 -10.27 3.98
CA GLN A 705 11.93 -10.03 2.57
C GLN A 705 13.05 -10.96 2.09
N ARG A 706 14.05 -11.28 2.93
CA ARG A 706 15.14 -12.22 2.60
C ARG A 706 14.64 -13.63 2.27
N GLN A 707 13.50 -14.05 2.84
CA GLN A 707 12.83 -15.32 2.52
C GLN A 707 12.18 -15.31 1.12
N GLY A 708 12.18 -14.17 0.43
CA GLY A 708 11.48 -13.96 -0.84
C GLY A 708 10.00 -13.67 -0.68
N ALA A 709 9.53 -13.34 0.53
CA ALA A 709 8.16 -12.94 0.79
C ALA A 709 7.94 -11.47 0.38
N ILE A 710 6.76 -11.17 -0.16
CA ILE A 710 6.29 -9.78 -0.34
C ILE A 710 5.64 -9.35 0.98
N VAL A 711 6.18 -8.28 1.58
CA VAL A 711 5.86 -7.82 2.93
C VAL A 711 5.12 -6.50 2.89
N ALA A 712 3.91 -6.48 3.47
CA ALA A 712 3.19 -5.27 3.78
C ALA A 712 3.40 -4.90 5.25
N VAL A 713 3.59 -3.61 5.54
CA VAL A 713 3.66 -3.10 6.92
C VAL A 713 2.48 -2.18 7.17
N THR A 714 1.80 -2.38 8.30
CA THR A 714 0.71 -1.51 8.76
C THR A 714 1.09 -0.85 10.08
N GLY A 715 1.02 0.48 10.13
CA GLY A 715 1.47 1.24 11.30
C GLY A 715 0.88 2.64 11.36
N ASP A 716 0.99 3.28 12.51
CA ASP A 716 0.45 4.62 12.77
C ASP A 716 1.52 5.54 13.38
N GLY A 717 2.40 5.02 14.23
CA GLY A 717 3.44 5.78 14.92
C GLY A 717 4.68 6.09 14.08
N VAL A 718 5.54 6.99 14.59
CA VAL A 718 6.80 7.35 13.89
C VAL A 718 7.82 6.22 13.99
N ASN A 719 7.74 5.42 15.05
CA ASN A 719 8.46 4.15 15.21
C ASN A 719 8.29 3.18 14.04
N ASP A 720 7.16 3.24 13.32
CA ASP A 720 6.90 2.37 12.15
C ASP A 720 7.51 2.91 10.86
N SER A 721 7.91 4.18 10.82
CA SER A 721 8.32 4.86 9.58
C SER A 721 9.45 4.13 8.83
N PRO A 722 10.52 3.64 9.49
CA PRO A 722 11.56 2.88 8.81
C PRO A 722 11.04 1.57 8.21
N ALA A 723 10.19 0.85 8.95
CA ALA A 723 9.59 -0.42 8.51
C ALA A 723 8.60 -0.20 7.35
N LEU A 724 7.73 0.82 7.45
CA LEU A 724 6.80 1.25 6.40
C LEU A 724 7.52 1.57 5.10
N LYS A 725 8.65 2.27 5.19
CA LYS A 725 9.42 2.68 4.01
C LYS A 725 10.18 1.53 3.35
N LYS A 726 10.66 0.57 4.14
CA LYS A 726 11.40 -0.61 3.64
C LYS A 726 10.48 -1.69 3.09
N ALA A 727 9.25 -1.77 3.59
CA ALA A 727 8.24 -2.71 3.12
C ALA A 727 8.04 -2.61 1.60
N ASP A 728 7.57 -3.70 0.98
CA ASP A 728 7.16 -3.64 -0.43
C ASP A 728 5.94 -2.72 -0.58
N ILE A 729 5.11 -2.65 0.46
CA ILE A 729 4.03 -1.68 0.62
C ILE A 729 3.88 -1.25 2.08
N GLY A 730 4.01 0.05 2.35
CA GLY A 730 3.65 0.65 3.64
C GLY A 730 2.20 1.15 3.65
N VAL A 731 1.45 0.81 4.70
CA VAL A 731 0.06 1.24 4.92
C VAL A 731 -0.02 2.03 6.24
N ALA A 732 -0.44 3.29 6.17
CA ALA A 732 -0.60 4.16 7.33
C ALA A 732 -2.07 4.41 7.69
N MET A 733 -2.32 4.62 8.98
CA MET A 733 -3.63 5.07 9.49
C MET A 733 -3.83 6.55 9.16
N GLY A 734 -5.03 6.94 8.71
CA GLY A 734 -5.35 8.28 8.24
C GLY A 734 -5.69 9.27 9.34
N ILE A 735 -6.28 8.81 10.45
CA ILE A 735 -6.66 9.64 11.58
C ILE A 735 -5.64 9.46 12.71
N ALA A 736 -5.47 8.24 13.21
CA ALA A 736 -4.52 7.92 14.28
C ALA A 736 -3.05 8.08 13.86
N GLY A 737 -2.74 7.96 12.57
CA GLY A 737 -1.36 7.98 12.08
C GLY A 737 -0.68 9.34 12.22
N SER A 738 0.56 9.31 12.65
CA SER A 738 1.47 10.46 12.62
C SER A 738 1.75 10.95 11.19
N ASP A 739 2.14 12.21 11.06
CA ASP A 739 2.48 12.76 9.74
C ASP A 739 3.69 12.05 9.10
N VAL A 740 4.64 11.59 9.92
CA VAL A 740 5.82 10.87 9.44
C VAL A 740 5.44 9.49 8.90
N SER A 741 4.57 8.74 9.57
CA SER A 741 4.12 7.43 9.10
C SER A 741 3.30 7.53 7.80
N LYS A 742 2.39 8.51 7.72
CA LYS A 742 1.63 8.84 6.49
C LYS A 742 2.53 9.24 5.32
N GLN A 743 3.63 9.95 5.60
CA GLN A 743 4.61 10.31 4.58
C GLN A 743 5.48 9.14 4.15
N ALA A 744 5.85 8.25 5.07
CA ALA A 744 6.65 7.06 4.80
C ALA A 744 5.88 5.98 4.02
N ALA A 745 4.58 5.84 4.28
CA ALA A 745 3.72 4.85 3.66
C ALA A 745 3.41 5.12 2.17
N ASP A 746 3.06 4.06 1.45
CA ASP A 746 2.60 4.09 0.05
C ASP A 746 1.08 4.19 -0.07
N MET A 747 0.36 3.85 1.00
CA MET A 747 -1.09 3.79 1.10
C MET A 747 -1.55 4.35 2.45
N ILE A 748 -2.72 5.01 2.47
CA ILE A 748 -3.30 5.63 3.68
C ILE A 748 -4.77 5.19 3.80
N LEU A 749 -5.14 4.69 4.98
CA LEU A 749 -6.52 4.32 5.32
C LEU A 749 -7.22 5.52 5.95
N LEU A 750 -8.02 6.26 5.18
CA LEU A 750 -8.62 7.53 5.62
C LEU A 750 -9.63 7.38 6.76
N ASP A 751 -10.19 6.20 6.94
CA ASP A 751 -11.20 5.87 7.96
C ASP A 751 -10.66 5.02 9.11
N ASP A 752 -9.34 4.78 9.16
CA ASP A 752 -8.69 3.91 10.15
C ASP A 752 -9.29 2.49 10.22
N ASN A 753 -9.93 2.03 9.15
CA ASN A 753 -10.54 0.70 9.11
C ASN A 753 -9.57 -0.34 8.54
N PHE A 754 -9.13 -1.27 9.39
CA PHE A 754 -8.25 -2.36 8.97
C PHE A 754 -8.87 -3.29 7.91
N ALA A 755 -10.21 -3.38 7.82
CA ALA A 755 -10.89 -4.15 6.76
C ALA A 755 -10.62 -3.61 5.35
N SER A 756 -10.20 -2.36 5.22
CA SER A 756 -9.76 -1.77 3.95
C SER A 756 -8.52 -2.49 3.38
N ILE A 757 -7.70 -3.13 4.22
CA ILE A 757 -6.57 -3.97 3.77
C ILE A 757 -7.08 -5.19 3.02
N VAL A 758 -8.11 -5.87 3.54
CA VAL A 758 -8.73 -7.04 2.89
C VAL A 758 -9.27 -6.64 1.52
N THR A 759 -9.95 -5.50 1.46
CA THR A 759 -10.44 -4.92 0.20
C THR A 759 -9.28 -4.62 -0.76
N GLY A 760 -8.18 -4.07 -0.27
CA GLY A 760 -7.00 -3.78 -1.07
C GLY A 760 -6.29 -5.04 -1.58
N VAL A 761 -6.23 -6.11 -0.79
CA VAL A 761 -5.74 -7.43 -1.24
C VAL A 761 -6.62 -7.97 -2.36
N GLU A 762 -7.94 -7.87 -2.22
CA GLU A 762 -8.91 -8.30 -3.23
C GLU A 762 -8.74 -7.52 -4.55
N GLU A 763 -8.74 -6.18 -4.48
CA GLU A 763 -8.59 -5.32 -5.66
C GLU A 763 -7.21 -5.50 -6.31
N GLY A 764 -6.15 -5.68 -5.51
CA GLY A 764 -4.79 -5.97 -5.99
C GLY A 764 -4.70 -7.30 -6.74
N ARG A 765 -5.33 -8.35 -6.21
CA ARG A 765 -5.42 -9.67 -6.87
C ARG A 765 -6.24 -9.60 -8.15
N LEU A 766 -7.32 -8.81 -8.15
CA LEU A 766 -8.19 -8.61 -9.29
C LEU A 766 -7.47 -7.87 -10.43
N ILE A 767 -6.80 -6.76 -10.12
CA ILE A 767 -6.10 -5.98 -11.14
C ILE A 767 -4.96 -6.77 -11.77
N PHE A 768 -4.24 -7.60 -11.00
CA PHE A 768 -3.20 -8.46 -11.55
C PHE A 768 -3.75 -9.42 -12.61
N ASP A 769 -4.86 -10.09 -12.34
CA ASP A 769 -5.50 -10.97 -13.31
C ASP A 769 -6.08 -10.21 -14.51
N ASN A 770 -6.63 -9.02 -14.30
CA ASN A 770 -7.17 -8.18 -15.37
C ASN A 770 -6.08 -7.57 -16.25
N LEU A 771 -4.91 -7.23 -15.68
CA LEU A 771 -3.74 -6.79 -16.46
C LEU A 771 -3.25 -7.91 -17.37
N LYS A 772 -3.26 -9.18 -16.95
CA LYS A 772 -2.95 -10.30 -17.85
C LYS A 772 -3.90 -10.37 -19.05
N LYS A 773 -5.19 -10.11 -18.83
CA LYS A 773 -6.21 -10.09 -19.89
C LYS A 773 -5.96 -8.95 -20.86
N SER A 774 -5.73 -7.75 -20.32
CA SER A 774 -5.44 -6.53 -21.09
C SER A 774 -4.16 -6.67 -21.92
N ILE A 775 -3.08 -7.16 -21.31
CA ILE A 775 -1.81 -7.42 -22.00
C ILE A 775 -1.97 -8.50 -23.07
N ALA A 776 -2.66 -9.60 -22.79
CA ALA A 776 -2.88 -10.66 -23.78
C ALA A 776 -3.65 -10.16 -25.00
N TYR A 777 -4.66 -9.31 -24.80
CA TYR A 777 -5.43 -8.69 -25.88
C TYR A 777 -4.53 -7.82 -26.78
N THR A 778 -3.79 -6.88 -26.20
CA THR A 778 -2.89 -6.00 -26.97
C THR A 778 -1.77 -6.76 -27.64
N LEU A 779 -1.21 -7.79 -27.01
CA LEU A 779 -0.14 -8.60 -27.62
C LEU A 779 -0.62 -9.47 -28.78
N THR A 780 -1.91 -9.78 -28.86
CA THR A 780 -2.44 -10.68 -29.90
C THR A 780 -2.47 -10.01 -31.27
N SER A 781 -2.74 -8.69 -31.33
CA SER A 781 -2.74 -7.89 -32.57
C SER A 781 -1.36 -7.64 -33.16
N ASN A 782 -0.27 -7.78 -32.39
CA ASN A 782 1.08 -7.64 -32.95
C ASN A 782 1.37 -8.66 -34.08
N ILE A 783 0.80 -9.87 -34.04
CA ILE A 783 1.04 -10.89 -35.08
C ILE A 783 0.46 -10.51 -36.45
N PRO A 784 -0.82 -10.14 -36.60
CA PRO A 784 -1.35 -9.63 -37.86
C PRO A 784 -0.66 -8.33 -38.32
N GLU A 785 0.08 -7.64 -37.47
CA GLU A 785 0.86 -6.44 -37.84
C GLU A 785 2.28 -6.77 -38.31
N ILE A 786 2.95 -7.76 -37.69
CA ILE A 786 4.29 -8.22 -38.06
C ILE A 786 4.25 -9.04 -39.36
N THR A 787 3.30 -9.97 -39.48
CA THR A 787 3.25 -10.93 -40.60
C THR A 787 3.14 -10.30 -42.00
N PRO A 788 2.45 -9.15 -42.21
CA PRO A 788 2.53 -8.35 -43.44
C PRO A 788 3.95 -8.04 -43.89
N PHE A 789 4.81 -7.57 -42.98
CA PHE A 789 6.21 -7.27 -43.30
C PHE A 789 6.99 -8.54 -43.62
N LEU A 790 6.73 -9.65 -42.93
CA LEU A 790 7.43 -10.91 -43.20
C LEU A 790 7.10 -11.45 -44.60
N LEU A 791 5.82 -11.46 -45.00
CA LEU A 791 5.42 -11.93 -46.33
C LEU A 791 5.81 -10.96 -47.44
N PHE A 792 5.84 -9.65 -47.16
CA PHE A 792 6.39 -8.64 -48.06
C PHE A 792 7.87 -8.89 -48.42
N ILE A 793 8.67 -9.38 -47.47
CA ILE A 793 10.10 -9.69 -47.65
C ILE A 793 10.30 -11.08 -48.28
N ILE A 794 9.60 -12.11 -47.78
CA ILE A 794 9.81 -13.49 -48.21
C ILE A 794 9.19 -13.76 -49.59
N VAL A 795 7.96 -13.28 -49.82
CA VAL A 795 7.14 -13.64 -51.00
C VAL A 795 7.16 -12.55 -52.07
N ASN A 796 7.70 -11.36 -51.76
CA ASN A 796 7.75 -10.22 -52.69
C ASN A 796 6.35 -9.82 -53.22
N ILE A 797 5.36 -9.78 -52.33
CA ILE A 797 4.01 -9.25 -52.62
C ILE A 797 3.93 -7.75 -52.30
N PRO A 798 2.94 -7.00 -52.81
CA PRO A 798 2.67 -5.62 -52.38
C PRO A 798 2.42 -5.54 -50.87
N LEU A 799 2.81 -4.45 -50.22
CA LEU A 799 2.72 -4.32 -48.76
C LEU A 799 1.26 -4.50 -48.29
N PRO A 800 0.96 -5.47 -47.41
CA PRO A 800 -0.42 -5.69 -46.96
C PRO A 800 -0.90 -4.69 -45.91
N LEU A 801 0.00 -4.19 -45.06
CA LEU A 801 -0.28 -3.27 -43.97
C LEU A 801 0.87 -2.27 -43.81
N GLY A 802 0.54 -0.98 -43.73
CA GLY A 802 1.51 0.09 -43.55
C GLY A 802 1.82 0.40 -42.08
N THR A 803 2.95 1.07 -41.83
CA THR A 803 3.35 1.49 -40.46
C THR A 803 2.37 2.49 -39.83
N ILE A 804 1.77 3.39 -40.62
CA ILE A 804 0.78 4.35 -40.08
C ILE A 804 -0.48 3.62 -39.60
N THR A 805 -0.93 2.59 -40.32
CA THR A 805 -2.10 1.80 -39.93
C THR A 805 -1.86 0.98 -38.67
N ILE A 806 -0.63 0.53 -38.42
CA ILE A 806 -0.23 -0.13 -37.14
C ILE A 806 -0.41 0.85 -35.99
N LEU A 807 0.15 2.06 -36.10
CA LEU A 807 0.00 3.09 -35.07
C LEU A 807 -1.48 3.45 -34.79
N CYS A 808 -2.35 3.41 -35.81
CA CYS A 808 -3.78 3.61 -35.63
C CYS A 808 -4.46 2.49 -34.82
N ILE A 809 -3.92 1.28 -34.82
CA ILE A 809 -4.41 0.15 -34.02
C ILE A 809 -3.95 0.34 -32.58
N ASP A 810 -2.64 0.38 -32.35
CA ASP A 810 -2.03 0.37 -31.02
C ASP A 810 -2.36 1.61 -30.18
N LEU A 811 -2.35 2.79 -30.80
CA LEU A 811 -2.63 4.06 -30.12
C LEU A 811 -4.08 4.54 -30.33
N GLY A 812 -4.89 3.81 -31.09
CA GLY A 812 -6.24 4.22 -31.46
C GLY A 812 -7.28 3.18 -31.04
N THR A 813 -7.52 2.20 -31.90
CA THR A 813 -8.65 1.29 -31.75
C THR A 813 -8.53 0.36 -30.55
N ASP A 814 -7.33 -0.10 -30.20
CA ASP A 814 -7.13 -1.12 -29.17
C ASP A 814 -7.04 -0.56 -27.75
N MET A 815 -6.77 0.74 -27.58
CA MET A 815 -6.67 1.34 -26.25
C MET A 815 -7.96 1.21 -25.42
N VAL A 816 -9.11 1.54 -26.01
CA VAL A 816 -10.39 1.52 -25.26
C VAL A 816 -10.81 0.09 -24.86
N PRO A 817 -10.80 -0.90 -25.77
CA PRO A 817 -11.03 -2.30 -25.40
C PRO A 817 -10.04 -2.81 -24.36
N ALA A 818 -8.75 -2.54 -24.51
CA ALA A 818 -7.72 -2.99 -23.57
C ALA A 818 -7.91 -2.40 -22.17
N ILE A 819 -8.27 -1.11 -22.07
CA ILE A 819 -8.62 -0.44 -20.80
C ILE A 819 -9.91 -1.03 -20.21
N SER A 820 -10.89 -1.37 -21.03
CA SER A 820 -12.18 -1.90 -20.57
C SER A 820 -12.04 -3.22 -19.80
N LEU A 821 -11.03 -4.03 -20.14
CA LEU A 821 -10.72 -5.29 -19.45
C LEU A 821 -10.29 -5.10 -17.98
N ALA A 822 -9.90 -3.88 -17.58
CA ALA A 822 -9.62 -3.57 -16.17
C ALA A 822 -10.87 -3.60 -15.27
N TYR A 823 -12.06 -3.43 -15.86
CA TYR A 823 -13.35 -3.45 -15.16
C TYR A 823 -13.90 -4.86 -14.96
N GLU A 824 -13.23 -5.90 -15.44
CA GLU A 824 -13.70 -7.26 -15.27
C GLU A 824 -13.77 -7.66 -13.79
N ALA A 825 -14.80 -8.42 -13.45
CA ALA A 825 -14.96 -9.00 -12.13
C ALA A 825 -14.14 -10.29 -12.01
N ALA A 826 -13.91 -10.72 -10.77
CA ALA A 826 -13.24 -11.99 -10.49
C ALA A 826 -14.00 -13.18 -11.11
N GLU A 827 -13.25 -14.16 -11.62
CA GLU A 827 -13.82 -15.41 -12.19
C GLU A 827 -14.08 -16.48 -11.12
N SER A 828 -13.42 -16.36 -9.98
CA SER A 828 -13.51 -17.25 -8.83
C SER A 828 -13.32 -16.45 -7.55
N ASP A 829 -13.54 -17.07 -6.39
CA ASP A 829 -13.24 -16.47 -5.10
C ASP A 829 -11.71 -16.29 -4.93
N ILE A 830 -11.23 -15.09 -5.27
CA ILE A 830 -9.81 -14.72 -5.22
C ILE A 830 -9.29 -14.53 -3.79
N MET A 831 -10.17 -14.53 -2.78
CA MET A 831 -9.79 -14.45 -1.37
C MET A 831 -9.57 -15.83 -0.74
N LYS A 832 -9.85 -16.92 -1.45
CA LYS A 832 -9.55 -18.30 -1.02
C LYS A 832 -8.27 -18.89 -1.59
N ARG A 833 -7.67 -18.25 -2.60
CA ARG A 833 -6.38 -18.69 -3.16
C ARG A 833 -5.22 -18.16 -2.33
N GLN A 834 -4.11 -18.90 -2.34
CA GLN A 834 -2.83 -18.47 -1.76
C GLN A 834 -2.28 -17.22 -2.49
N PRO A 835 -1.44 -16.41 -1.84
CA PRO A 835 -0.69 -15.34 -2.51
C PRO A 835 0.12 -15.90 -3.67
N ARG A 836 0.29 -15.11 -4.74
CA ARG A 836 1.05 -15.56 -5.91
C ARG A 836 2.52 -15.78 -5.54
N ASN A 837 3.18 -16.75 -6.16
CA ASN A 837 4.62 -16.88 -6.00
C ASN A 837 5.32 -15.93 -7.00
N PRO A 838 6.07 -14.92 -6.54
CA PRO A 838 6.67 -13.91 -7.43
C PRO A 838 7.72 -14.49 -8.39
N LEU A 839 8.26 -15.69 -8.13
CA LEU A 839 9.24 -16.34 -9.01
C LEU A 839 8.57 -17.19 -10.11
N ARG A 840 7.43 -17.82 -9.81
CA ARG A 840 6.74 -18.73 -10.75
C ARG A 840 5.56 -18.07 -11.47
N ASP A 841 4.75 -17.31 -10.75
CA ASP A 841 3.50 -16.75 -11.24
C ASP A 841 3.70 -15.34 -11.81
N LYS A 842 4.38 -15.28 -12.95
CA LYS A 842 4.68 -14.04 -13.68
C LYS A 842 3.45 -13.40 -14.31
N LEU A 843 3.51 -12.09 -14.56
CA LEU A 843 2.48 -11.33 -15.26
C LEU A 843 2.36 -11.81 -16.71
N VAL A 844 3.49 -11.84 -17.42
CA VAL A 844 3.60 -12.43 -18.77
C VAL A 844 4.45 -13.69 -18.66
N ASN A 845 3.91 -14.81 -19.15
CA ASN A 845 4.58 -16.09 -19.17
C ASN A 845 4.51 -16.72 -20.55
N GLU A 846 5.28 -17.78 -20.77
CA GLU A 846 5.33 -18.51 -22.06
C GLU A 846 3.95 -19.00 -22.52
N ARG A 847 3.06 -19.32 -21.57
CA ARG A 847 1.69 -19.74 -21.88
C ARG A 847 0.86 -18.61 -22.48
N LEU A 848 1.01 -17.39 -21.95
CA LEU A 848 0.34 -16.20 -22.48
C LEU A 848 0.84 -15.92 -23.90
N ILE A 849 2.16 -15.91 -24.11
CA ILE A 849 2.75 -15.73 -25.44
C ILE A 849 2.31 -16.83 -26.41
N SER A 850 2.27 -18.09 -25.97
CA SER A 850 1.83 -19.19 -26.83
C SER A 850 0.38 -19.04 -27.32
N ILE A 851 -0.53 -18.53 -26.47
CA ILE A 851 -1.93 -18.30 -26.85
C ILE A 851 -2.03 -17.04 -27.73
N ALA A 852 -1.47 -15.93 -27.28
CA ALA A 852 -1.56 -14.64 -27.98
C ALA A 852 -0.84 -14.69 -29.33
N TYR A 853 0.48 -14.94 -29.32
CA TYR A 853 1.31 -14.94 -30.52
C TYR A 853 1.12 -16.21 -31.36
N GLY A 854 1.10 -17.38 -30.71
CA GLY A 854 1.18 -18.66 -31.41
C GLY A 854 -0.14 -19.19 -31.96
N GLN A 855 -1.28 -18.74 -31.42
CA GLN A 855 -2.59 -19.30 -31.76
C GLN A 855 -3.55 -18.24 -32.28
N ILE A 856 -4.00 -17.32 -31.40
CA ILE A 856 -5.04 -16.37 -31.77
C ILE A 856 -4.52 -15.35 -32.79
N GLY A 857 -3.34 -14.78 -32.55
CA GLY A 857 -2.73 -13.82 -33.46
C GLY A 857 -2.49 -14.39 -34.86
N MET A 858 -2.18 -15.69 -34.96
CA MET A 858 -2.05 -16.36 -36.26
C MET A 858 -3.38 -16.50 -37.00
N ILE A 859 -4.50 -16.72 -36.29
CA ILE A 859 -5.84 -16.73 -36.90
C ILE A 859 -6.23 -15.31 -37.36
N GLN A 860 -5.87 -14.29 -36.57
CA GLN A 860 -6.07 -12.89 -36.94
C GLN A 860 -5.29 -12.53 -38.21
N ALA A 861 -4.02 -12.94 -38.31
CA ALA A 861 -3.19 -12.74 -39.49
C ALA A 861 -3.84 -13.35 -40.74
N LEU A 862 -4.33 -14.58 -40.65
CA LEU A 862 -5.05 -15.22 -41.77
C LEU A 862 -6.29 -14.42 -42.20
N GLY A 863 -7.05 -13.86 -41.26
CA GLY A 863 -8.20 -13.00 -41.56
C GLY A 863 -7.81 -11.73 -42.31
N GLY A 864 -6.72 -11.07 -41.90
CA GLY A 864 -6.17 -9.91 -42.59
C GLY A 864 -5.68 -10.23 -44.00
N PHE A 865 -4.90 -11.30 -44.16
CA PHE A 865 -4.43 -11.75 -45.48
C PHE A 865 -5.56 -12.17 -46.40
N PHE A 866 -6.63 -12.77 -45.87
CA PHE A 866 -7.81 -13.12 -46.65
C PHE A 866 -8.46 -11.87 -47.26
N ALA A 867 -8.67 -10.82 -46.46
CA ALA A 867 -9.21 -9.56 -46.96
C ALA A 867 -8.29 -8.90 -48.00
N TYR A 868 -6.98 -8.93 -47.78
CA TYR A 868 -5.97 -8.46 -48.72
C TYR A 868 -6.07 -9.17 -50.09
N PHE A 869 -6.12 -10.50 -50.10
CA PHE A 869 -6.23 -11.26 -51.36
C PHE A 869 -7.58 -11.07 -52.04
N VAL A 870 -8.68 -10.95 -51.30
CA VAL A 870 -10.00 -10.69 -51.86
C VAL A 870 -10.02 -9.36 -52.61
N ILE A 871 -9.52 -8.29 -52.00
CA ILE A 871 -9.52 -6.96 -52.62
C ILE A 871 -8.65 -6.93 -53.87
N LEU A 872 -7.45 -7.52 -53.82
CA LEU A 872 -6.59 -7.59 -54.99
C LEU A 872 -7.23 -8.42 -56.11
N ALA A 873 -7.84 -9.56 -55.79
CA ALA A 873 -8.51 -10.41 -56.78
C ALA A 873 -9.72 -9.72 -57.43
N GLU A 874 -10.53 -9.01 -56.65
CA GLU A 874 -11.67 -8.24 -57.17
C GLU A 874 -11.24 -7.06 -58.05
N ASN A 875 -10.06 -6.48 -57.80
CA ASN A 875 -9.47 -5.43 -58.62
C ASN A 875 -8.59 -5.95 -59.77
N GLY A 876 -8.54 -7.26 -60.02
CA GLY A 876 -7.86 -7.84 -61.19
C GLY A 876 -6.53 -8.53 -60.92
N PHE A 877 -5.98 -8.44 -59.71
CA PHE A 877 -4.73 -9.08 -59.32
C PHE A 877 -4.98 -10.39 -58.57
N LEU A 878 -5.05 -11.51 -59.31
CA LEU A 878 -5.25 -12.82 -58.69
C LEU A 878 -4.04 -13.23 -57.83
N PRO A 879 -4.24 -14.00 -56.73
CA PRO A 879 -3.16 -14.37 -55.81
C PRO A 879 -1.95 -15.05 -56.46
N SER A 880 -2.15 -15.77 -57.56
CA SER A 880 -1.06 -16.41 -58.32
C SER A 880 -0.10 -15.42 -58.99
N LEU A 881 -0.59 -14.23 -59.38
CA LEU A 881 0.19 -13.19 -60.03
C LEU A 881 0.97 -12.32 -59.01
N LEU A 882 0.57 -12.33 -57.74
CA LEU A 882 1.14 -11.46 -56.71
C LEU A 882 2.56 -11.86 -56.28
N VAL A 883 2.94 -13.13 -56.45
CA VAL A 883 4.26 -13.62 -56.02
C VAL A 883 5.34 -13.00 -56.89
N GLY A 884 6.26 -12.23 -56.27
CA GLY A 884 7.35 -11.56 -56.98
C GLY A 884 6.96 -10.26 -57.69
N ILE A 885 5.68 -9.83 -57.65
CA ILE A 885 5.22 -8.64 -58.37
C ILE A 885 5.75 -7.32 -57.77
N ARG A 886 6.19 -7.34 -56.51
CA ARG A 886 6.58 -6.15 -55.74
C ARG A 886 7.57 -5.24 -56.48
N LEU A 887 8.59 -5.79 -57.12
CA LEU A 887 9.61 -4.99 -57.82
C LEU A 887 8.98 -4.08 -58.89
N ASN A 888 8.04 -4.63 -59.66
CA ASN A 888 7.31 -3.87 -60.68
C ASN A 888 6.22 -2.99 -60.07
N TRP A 889 5.63 -3.43 -58.94
CA TRP A 889 4.59 -2.70 -58.22
C TRP A 889 5.13 -1.41 -57.57
N ASP A 890 6.32 -1.45 -56.97
CA ASP A 890 6.94 -0.30 -56.32
C ASP A 890 7.70 0.62 -57.29
N ASP A 891 7.94 0.19 -58.53
CA ASP A 891 8.65 0.99 -59.53
C ASP A 891 7.78 2.08 -60.17
N ARG A 892 8.03 3.35 -59.80
CA ARG A 892 7.33 4.53 -60.34
C ARG A 892 7.46 4.70 -61.86
N THR A 893 8.46 4.09 -62.48
CA THR A 893 8.67 4.19 -63.94
C THR A 893 7.70 3.28 -64.71
N VAL A 894 7.27 2.18 -64.11
CA VAL A 894 6.30 1.24 -64.69
C VAL A 894 4.90 1.82 -64.53
N ASN A 895 4.24 2.16 -65.64
CA ASN A 895 2.87 2.73 -65.65
C ASN A 895 1.87 1.88 -66.44
N ASP A 896 2.30 0.69 -66.84
CA ASP A 896 1.62 -0.25 -67.72
C ASP A 896 1.66 -1.67 -67.13
N LEU A 897 1.61 -1.79 -65.79
CA LEU A 897 1.66 -3.08 -65.10
C LEU A 897 0.40 -3.89 -65.44
N GLU A 898 0.59 -5.06 -66.04
CA GLU A 898 -0.50 -5.93 -66.46
C GLU A 898 -1.08 -6.73 -65.27
N ASP A 899 -2.41 -6.75 -65.15
CA ASP A 899 -3.13 -7.57 -64.17
C ASP A 899 -3.48 -8.98 -64.72
N SER A 900 -4.20 -9.80 -63.94
CA SER A 900 -4.55 -11.17 -64.37
C SER A 900 -5.62 -11.24 -65.47
N TYR A 901 -6.28 -10.11 -65.75
CA TYR A 901 -7.29 -9.98 -66.80
C TYR A 901 -6.76 -9.25 -68.04
N GLY A 902 -5.47 -8.89 -68.06
CA GLY A 902 -4.81 -8.20 -69.18
C GLY A 902 -5.00 -6.68 -69.20
N GLN A 903 -5.41 -6.07 -68.08
CA GLN A 903 -5.54 -4.60 -67.96
C GLN A 903 -4.22 -3.99 -67.52
N GLN A 904 -3.92 -2.78 -68.00
CA GLN A 904 -2.71 -2.04 -67.64
C GLN A 904 -2.99 -1.00 -66.56
N TRP A 905 -2.16 -1.00 -65.51
CA TRP A 905 -2.31 -0.14 -64.34
C TRP A 905 -1.16 0.85 -64.18
N THR A 906 -1.50 2.14 -64.03
CA THR A 906 -0.52 3.19 -63.68
C THR A 906 -0.05 3.07 -62.22
N TYR A 907 1.09 3.70 -61.90
CA TYR A 907 1.63 3.69 -60.54
C TYR A 907 0.63 4.22 -59.49
N GLU A 908 -0.06 5.32 -59.79
CA GLU A 908 -1.03 5.91 -58.85
C GLU A 908 -2.25 5.01 -58.66
N GLN A 909 -2.78 4.43 -59.74
CA GLN A 909 -3.95 3.55 -59.66
C GLN A 909 -3.68 2.32 -58.80
N ARG A 910 -2.52 1.67 -58.96
CA ARG A 910 -2.16 0.51 -58.13
C ARG A 910 -1.84 0.89 -56.68
N LYS A 911 -1.25 2.07 -56.43
CA LYS A 911 -1.03 2.56 -55.06
C LYS A 911 -2.33 2.90 -54.33
N ILE A 912 -3.37 3.37 -55.03
CA ILE A 912 -4.72 3.52 -54.46
C ILE A 912 -5.27 2.14 -54.02
N VAL A 913 -5.11 1.11 -54.84
CA VAL A 913 -5.52 -0.27 -54.48
C VAL A 913 -4.72 -0.79 -53.30
N GLU A 914 -3.41 -0.56 -53.25
CA GLU A 914 -2.55 -0.93 -52.10
C GLU A 914 -3.00 -0.24 -50.80
N PHE A 915 -3.25 1.08 -50.82
CA PHE A 915 -3.77 1.77 -49.63
C PHE A 915 -5.18 1.32 -49.24
N THR A 916 -5.99 0.91 -50.21
CA THR A 916 -7.29 0.27 -49.95
C THR A 916 -7.09 -1.08 -49.25
N CYS A 917 -6.08 -1.85 -49.66
CA CYS A 917 -5.70 -3.10 -48.99
C CYS A 917 -5.23 -2.86 -47.55
N HIS A 918 -4.38 -1.84 -47.31
CA HIS A 918 -3.98 -1.45 -45.94
C HIS A 918 -5.20 -1.16 -45.05
N THR A 919 -6.16 -0.41 -45.59
CA THR A 919 -7.37 -0.03 -44.85
C THR A 919 -8.25 -1.23 -44.54
N ALA A 920 -8.41 -2.14 -45.50
CA ALA A 920 -9.20 -3.36 -45.29
C ALA A 920 -8.52 -4.37 -44.37
N PHE A 921 -7.19 -4.47 -44.41
CA PHE A 921 -6.42 -5.25 -43.46
C PHE A 921 -6.59 -4.68 -42.04
N PHE A 922 -6.48 -3.35 -41.89
CA PHE A 922 -6.77 -2.64 -40.65
C PHE A 922 -8.19 -2.94 -40.11
N VAL A 923 -9.23 -2.81 -40.95
CA VAL A 923 -10.61 -3.15 -40.54
C VAL A 923 -10.74 -4.62 -40.17
N SER A 924 -10.04 -5.51 -40.86
CA SER A 924 -10.03 -6.95 -40.56
C SER A 924 -9.48 -7.23 -39.17
N ILE A 925 -8.40 -6.54 -38.77
CA ILE A 925 -7.85 -6.61 -37.41
C ILE A 925 -8.92 -6.17 -36.39
N VAL A 926 -9.59 -5.03 -36.60
CA VAL A 926 -10.65 -4.56 -35.71
C VAL A 926 -11.78 -5.60 -35.54
N VAL A 927 -12.18 -6.28 -36.62
CA VAL A 927 -13.26 -7.29 -36.59
C VAL A 927 -12.86 -8.54 -35.83
N VAL A 928 -11.63 -9.02 -35.98
CA VAL A 928 -11.15 -10.18 -35.20
C VAL A 928 -10.87 -9.82 -33.75
N GLN A 929 -10.46 -8.56 -33.47
CA GLN A 929 -10.32 -8.03 -32.12
C GLN A 929 -11.66 -7.97 -31.36
N TRP A 930 -12.81 -7.93 -32.03
CA TRP A 930 -14.10 -8.08 -31.36
C TRP A 930 -14.27 -9.44 -30.69
N ALA A 931 -13.86 -10.51 -31.37
CA ALA A 931 -13.85 -11.83 -30.75
C ALA A 931 -12.75 -11.90 -29.68
N ASP A 932 -11.58 -11.31 -29.94
CA ASP A 932 -10.45 -11.32 -29.02
C ASP A 932 -10.79 -10.68 -27.67
N VAL A 933 -11.38 -9.48 -27.65
CA VAL A 933 -11.78 -8.82 -26.41
C VAL A 933 -12.81 -9.65 -25.62
N ILE A 934 -13.71 -10.34 -26.33
CA ILE A 934 -14.73 -11.20 -25.70
C ILE A 934 -14.07 -12.44 -25.08
N ILE A 935 -13.10 -13.06 -25.74
CA ILE A 935 -12.41 -14.23 -25.20
C ILE A 935 -11.43 -13.83 -24.09
N CYS A 936 -10.72 -12.72 -24.21
CA CYS A 936 -9.79 -12.20 -23.20
C CYS A 936 -10.52 -11.76 -21.92
N LYS A 937 -11.82 -11.52 -21.97
CA LYS A 937 -12.68 -11.25 -20.79
C LYS A 937 -12.53 -12.31 -19.69
N THR A 938 -12.37 -13.57 -20.08
CA THR A 938 -12.28 -14.72 -19.16
C THR A 938 -11.04 -15.55 -19.46
N ARG A 939 -10.36 -16.04 -18.42
CA ARG A 939 -9.20 -16.93 -18.57
C ARG A 939 -9.58 -18.40 -18.44
N ARG A 940 -10.59 -18.70 -17.61
CA ARG A 940 -11.05 -20.07 -17.33
C ARG A 940 -12.56 -20.23 -17.54
N ASN A 941 -13.38 -19.27 -17.12
CA ASN A 941 -14.83 -19.36 -17.23
C ASN A 941 -15.30 -19.25 -18.68
N SER A 942 -16.51 -19.72 -18.96
CA SER A 942 -17.16 -19.45 -20.25
C SER A 942 -17.74 -18.04 -20.24
N VAL A 943 -17.78 -17.38 -21.40
CA VAL A 943 -18.48 -16.10 -21.57
C VAL A 943 -19.96 -16.23 -21.17
N PHE A 944 -20.59 -17.40 -21.39
CA PHE A 944 -21.98 -17.65 -20.98
C PHE A 944 -22.18 -17.77 -19.46
N GLN A 945 -21.13 -18.13 -18.72
CA GLN A 945 -21.17 -18.19 -17.25
C GLN A 945 -20.89 -16.82 -16.63
N GLN A 946 -19.96 -16.05 -17.20
CA GLN A 946 -19.57 -14.74 -16.69
C GLN A 946 -20.58 -13.64 -17.09
N GLY A 947 -21.18 -13.74 -18.27
CA GLY A 947 -22.14 -12.79 -18.83
C GLY A 947 -21.52 -11.51 -19.41
N MET A 948 -22.29 -10.77 -20.21
CA MET A 948 -21.84 -9.56 -20.93
C MET A 948 -22.28 -8.24 -20.26
N LYS A 949 -22.30 -8.19 -18.91
CA LYS A 949 -22.81 -7.01 -18.16
C LYS A 949 -22.07 -5.69 -18.46
N ALA A 950 -20.86 -5.75 -19.01
CA ALA A 950 -20.02 -4.58 -19.32
C ALA A 950 -20.21 -3.99 -20.74
N LEU A 951 -20.91 -4.69 -21.67
CA LEU A 951 -20.83 -4.39 -23.12
C LEU A 951 -22.11 -3.78 -23.74
N ASN A 952 -23.09 -3.34 -22.93
CA ASN A 952 -24.33 -2.77 -23.46
C ASN A 952 -24.16 -1.32 -23.91
N ARG A 953 -23.58 -1.09 -25.11
CA ARG A 953 -23.78 0.11 -25.97
C ARG A 953 -22.89 0.02 -27.21
N MET A 954 -23.44 -0.37 -28.37
CA MET A 954 -22.87 -0.01 -29.68
C MET A 954 -23.90 -0.15 -30.83
N SER A 955 -23.74 0.70 -31.85
CA SER A 955 -24.72 1.01 -32.91
C SER A 955 -24.27 0.53 -34.31
N ARG A 956 -25.20 0.45 -35.28
CA ARG A 956 -25.06 -0.14 -36.64
C ARG A 956 -24.28 0.69 -37.69
N PHE A 957 -23.54 0.03 -38.59
CA PHE A 957 -22.87 0.58 -39.79
C PHE A 957 -22.82 -0.41 -41.00
N ARG A 958 -22.31 0.03 -42.17
CA ARG A 958 -22.50 -0.56 -43.53
C ARG A 958 -21.84 -1.95 -43.78
N PRO A 959 -22.39 -2.80 -44.68
CA PRO A 959 -22.29 -4.26 -44.53
C PRO A 959 -21.10 -4.96 -45.23
N SER A 960 -20.84 -4.79 -46.53
CA SER A 960 -20.12 -5.82 -47.32
C SER A 960 -18.64 -6.05 -46.98
N TRP A 961 -17.83 -5.00 -46.78
CA TRP A 961 -16.38 -5.13 -46.57
C TRP A 961 -15.96 -5.57 -45.16
N TRP A 962 -16.84 -5.36 -44.17
CA TRP A 962 -16.61 -5.80 -42.78
C TRP A 962 -16.72 -7.33 -42.61
N PHE A 963 -17.40 -8.03 -43.54
CA PHE A 963 -17.65 -9.46 -43.38
C PHE A 963 -16.47 -10.36 -43.75
N CYS A 964 -15.43 -9.85 -44.40
CA CYS A 964 -14.30 -10.67 -44.84
C CYS A 964 -13.61 -11.40 -43.68
N ALA A 965 -13.44 -10.72 -42.54
CA ALA A 965 -12.81 -11.27 -41.35
C ALA A 965 -13.80 -11.91 -40.35
N PHE A 966 -15.11 -11.84 -40.60
CA PHE A 966 -16.13 -12.36 -39.70
C PHE A 966 -16.05 -13.88 -39.45
N PRO A 967 -15.77 -14.73 -40.47
CA PRO A 967 -15.57 -16.17 -40.25
C PRO A 967 -14.40 -16.46 -39.31
N TYR A 968 -13.31 -15.69 -39.40
CA TYR A 968 -12.14 -15.81 -38.54
C TYR A 968 -12.43 -15.32 -37.12
N SER A 969 -13.17 -14.23 -36.98
CA SER A 969 -13.66 -13.73 -35.68
C SER A 969 -14.53 -14.79 -34.98
N PHE A 970 -15.47 -15.42 -35.69
CA PHE A 970 -16.28 -16.52 -35.17
C PHE A 970 -15.43 -17.76 -34.80
N LEU A 971 -14.43 -18.09 -35.62
CA LEU A 971 -13.51 -19.19 -35.36
C LEU A 971 -12.70 -18.98 -34.06
N ILE A 972 -12.18 -17.76 -33.83
CA ILE A 972 -11.46 -17.38 -32.60
C ILE A 972 -12.35 -17.62 -31.38
N PHE A 973 -13.60 -17.14 -31.44
CA PHE A 973 -14.57 -17.31 -30.35
C PHE A 973 -14.85 -18.78 -30.04
N VAL A 974 -15.15 -19.60 -31.06
CA VAL A 974 -15.45 -21.03 -30.88
C VAL A 974 -14.22 -21.79 -30.38
N TYR A 975 -13.05 -21.51 -30.94
CA TYR A 975 -11.79 -22.15 -30.55
C TYR A 975 -11.50 -21.97 -29.07
N ASP A 976 -11.58 -20.72 -28.58
CA ASP A 976 -11.22 -20.43 -27.20
C ASP A 976 -12.26 -20.94 -26.19
N GLU A 977 -13.56 -20.93 -26.54
CA GLU A 977 -14.60 -21.53 -25.71
C GLU A 977 -14.44 -23.05 -25.57
N ILE A 978 -14.10 -23.75 -26.66
CA ILE A 978 -13.79 -25.20 -26.61
C ILE A 978 -12.54 -25.43 -25.75
N ARG A 979 -11.48 -24.65 -25.94
CA ARG A 979 -10.25 -24.73 -25.14
C ARG A 979 -10.54 -24.56 -23.65
N LYS A 980 -11.31 -23.55 -23.26
CA LYS A 980 -11.72 -23.30 -21.88
C LYS A 980 -12.63 -24.39 -21.32
N LEU A 981 -13.53 -24.94 -22.13
CA LEU A 981 -14.35 -26.09 -21.74
C LEU A 981 -13.50 -27.30 -21.38
N LEU A 982 -12.47 -27.59 -22.17
CA LEU A 982 -11.51 -28.66 -21.89
C LEU A 982 -10.72 -28.39 -20.61
N LEU A 983 -10.27 -27.16 -20.38
CA LEU A 983 -9.57 -26.77 -19.14
C LEU A 983 -10.44 -26.92 -17.88
N ARG A 984 -11.74 -26.66 -17.99
CA ARG A 984 -12.69 -26.85 -16.88
C ARG A 984 -12.97 -28.33 -16.61
N ARG A 985 -13.09 -29.16 -17.65
CA ARG A 985 -13.35 -30.60 -17.52
C ARG A 985 -12.12 -31.39 -17.03
N ASN A 986 -10.93 -30.99 -17.43
CA ASN A 986 -9.68 -31.70 -17.13
C ASN A 986 -8.68 -30.81 -16.36
N PRO A 987 -8.86 -30.63 -15.03
CA PRO A 987 -8.01 -29.77 -14.21
C PRO A 987 -6.58 -30.29 -13.98
N GLY A 988 -6.31 -31.58 -14.25
CA GLY A 988 -5.01 -32.25 -14.05
C GLY A 988 -3.88 -31.84 -15.01
N GLY A 989 -4.16 -30.92 -15.94
CA GLY A 989 -3.10 -30.13 -16.58
C GLY A 989 -2.15 -30.89 -17.49
N ILE A 990 -2.64 -31.56 -18.52
CA ILE A 990 -1.97 -31.69 -19.82
C ILE A 990 -3.09 -31.69 -20.86
N LEU A 991 -3.39 -30.52 -21.44
CA LEU A 991 -3.74 -30.54 -22.86
C LEU A 991 -2.37 -30.63 -23.53
N TYR A 992 -2.02 -31.79 -24.08
CA TYR A 992 -0.78 -31.95 -24.83
C TYR A 992 -0.67 -30.76 -25.79
N PRO A 993 0.48 -30.05 -25.84
CA PRO A 993 0.75 -29.09 -26.90
C PRO A 993 0.41 -29.75 -28.24
N ALA A 994 0.81 -31.01 -28.42
CA ALA A 994 0.46 -31.83 -29.57
C ALA A 994 -1.04 -31.94 -29.89
N ALA A 995 -1.99 -31.94 -28.95
CA ALA A 995 -3.42 -32.07 -29.25
C ALA A 995 -4.04 -30.73 -29.68
N CYS A 996 -3.61 -29.61 -29.11
CA CYS A 996 -4.01 -28.26 -29.55
C CYS A 996 -3.27 -27.85 -30.81
N THR A 997 -2.00 -28.23 -30.95
CA THR A 997 -1.20 -28.13 -32.18
C THR A 997 -1.78 -29.05 -33.24
N LEU A 998 -2.27 -30.26 -32.93
CA LEU A 998 -2.98 -31.12 -33.88
C LEU A 998 -4.35 -30.54 -34.23
N LEU A 999 -5.11 -29.96 -33.30
CA LEU A 999 -6.39 -29.32 -33.64
C LEU A 999 -6.18 -28.09 -34.52
N SER A 1000 -5.17 -27.27 -34.20
CA SER A 1000 -4.77 -26.14 -35.03
C SER A 1000 -4.17 -26.62 -36.34
N PHE A 1001 -3.29 -27.61 -36.39
CA PHE A 1001 -2.76 -28.19 -37.61
C PHE A 1001 -3.86 -28.84 -38.44
N TYR A 1002 -4.84 -29.52 -37.85
CA TYR A 1002 -6.00 -30.07 -38.55
C TYR A 1002 -6.91 -28.96 -39.06
N THR A 1003 -7.19 -27.88 -38.30
CA THR A 1003 -7.95 -26.73 -38.83
C THR A 1003 -7.16 -25.94 -39.88
N TYR A 1004 -5.86 -25.72 -39.70
CA TYR A 1004 -4.95 -25.14 -40.69
C TYR A 1004 -4.90 -25.99 -41.96
N THR A 1005 -4.81 -27.32 -41.84
CA THR A 1005 -4.80 -28.24 -42.98
C THR A 1005 -6.18 -28.33 -43.64
N TYR A 1006 -7.28 -28.31 -42.87
CA TYR A 1006 -8.66 -28.27 -43.41
C TYR A 1006 -8.94 -26.95 -44.14
N ILE A 1007 -8.45 -25.82 -43.62
CA ILE A 1007 -8.56 -24.50 -44.23
C ILE A 1007 -7.67 -24.43 -45.47
N ILE A 1008 -6.42 -24.91 -45.43
CA ILE A 1008 -5.56 -25.01 -46.62
C ILE A 1008 -6.21 -25.92 -47.67
N HIS A 1009 -6.85 -27.03 -47.29
CA HIS A 1009 -7.57 -27.92 -48.21
C HIS A 1009 -8.82 -27.27 -48.84
N TYR A 1010 -9.51 -26.38 -48.12
CA TYR A 1010 -10.66 -25.64 -48.64
C TYR A 1010 -10.25 -24.37 -49.42
N VAL A 1011 -9.16 -23.71 -49.05
CA VAL A 1011 -8.55 -22.59 -49.79
C VAL A 1011 -7.90 -23.08 -51.09
N TYR A 1012 -7.45 -24.34 -51.16
CA TYR A 1012 -7.02 -25.01 -52.40
C TYR A 1012 -8.16 -25.54 -53.28
N MET A 1013 -9.43 -25.23 -52.97
CA MET A 1013 -10.56 -25.49 -53.86
C MET A 1013 -11.15 -24.21 -54.49
N PRO A 1014 -10.40 -23.43 -55.29
CA PRO A 1014 -11.00 -22.47 -56.21
C PRO A 1014 -11.49 -23.14 -57.52
N GLN A 1015 -11.58 -24.48 -57.59
CA GLN A 1015 -12.02 -25.17 -58.82
C GLN A 1015 -13.52 -25.45 -58.91
N VAL A 1016 -14.29 -25.36 -57.82
CA VAL A 1016 -15.73 -25.70 -57.86
C VAL A 1016 -16.64 -24.47 -57.96
N ILE A 1017 -16.14 -23.26 -57.70
CA ILE A 1017 -16.93 -22.01 -57.83
C ILE A 1017 -16.73 -21.30 -59.18
N LEU A 1018 -15.71 -21.67 -59.97
CA LEU A 1018 -15.39 -21.03 -61.25
C LEU A 1018 -15.78 -21.81 -62.51
N LYS A 1019 -16.42 -22.98 -62.40
CA LYS A 1019 -16.98 -23.70 -63.57
C LYS A 1019 -18.48 -23.50 -63.69
N GLY A 1020 -18.82 -22.43 -64.41
CA GLY A 1020 -19.97 -22.36 -65.31
C GLY A 1020 -21.32 -22.80 -64.75
N ARG A 1021 -21.97 -21.94 -63.97
CA ARG A 1021 -23.44 -21.83 -63.93
C ARG A 1021 -23.83 -20.46 -63.36
N LYS A 1022 -24.81 -19.84 -64.02
CA LYS A 1022 -25.38 -18.53 -63.69
C LYS A 1022 -25.57 -18.36 -62.17
N PRO A 1023 -25.25 -17.19 -61.58
CA PRO A 1023 -25.35 -16.98 -60.15
C PRO A 1023 -26.79 -17.10 -59.66
N PHE A 1024 -26.95 -17.87 -58.58
CA PHE A 1024 -28.18 -18.14 -57.82
C PHE A 1024 -28.77 -16.89 -57.13
N LEU A 1025 -28.27 -15.70 -57.42
CA LEU A 1025 -28.66 -14.43 -56.81
C LEU A 1025 -29.83 -13.71 -57.52
N VAL A 1026 -30.32 -14.25 -58.64
CA VAL A 1026 -31.50 -13.70 -59.35
C VAL A 1026 -32.82 -14.26 -58.79
N SER A 1027 -32.81 -15.37 -58.03
CA SER A 1027 -34.04 -15.93 -57.45
C SER A 1027 -34.43 -15.34 -56.08
N ALA A 1028 -33.61 -14.45 -55.51
CA ALA A 1028 -33.84 -13.90 -54.17
C ALA A 1028 -34.48 -12.50 -54.14
N GLY A 1029 -34.71 -11.83 -55.29
CA GLY A 1029 -35.54 -10.62 -55.35
C GLY A 1029 -34.97 -9.38 -54.64
N TRP A 1030 -33.65 -9.21 -54.58
CA TRP A 1030 -32.98 -8.07 -53.91
C TRP A 1030 -32.36 -7.03 -54.86
N VAL A 1031 -32.97 -6.77 -56.02
CA VAL A 1031 -32.63 -5.59 -56.83
C VAL A 1031 -33.91 -5.05 -57.47
N GLU A 1032 -34.42 -3.94 -56.94
CA GLU A 1032 -35.35 -3.09 -57.69
C GLU A 1032 -34.60 -2.45 -58.87
N LYS A 1033 -35.18 -2.62 -60.05
CA LYS A 1033 -34.85 -1.86 -61.26
C LYS A 1033 -35.31 -0.42 -61.05
N GLU A 1034 -34.42 0.54 -61.29
CA GLU A 1034 -34.71 1.85 -61.92
C GLU A 1034 -33.35 2.56 -62.15
N THR A 1035 -32.83 2.55 -63.38
CA THR A 1035 -32.95 3.55 -64.47
C THR A 1035 -31.86 4.62 -64.49
N TYR A 1036 -30.93 4.41 -65.44
CA TYR A 1036 -30.16 5.35 -66.29
C TYR A 1036 -30.16 6.86 -65.94
N TYR A 1037 -28.96 7.45 -65.80
CA TYR A 1037 -28.22 8.16 -66.88
C TYR A 1037 -26.74 8.30 -66.53
#